data_AF-A0AAN6V404-F1
#
_entry.id   AF-A0AAN6V404-F1
#
_cell.length_a   1.000
_cell.length_b   1.000
_cell.length_c   1.000
_cell.angle_alpha   90.00
_cell.angle_beta   90.00
_cell.angle_gamma   90.00
#
_symmetry.space_group_name_H-M   'P 1'
#
loop_
_entity.id
_entity.type
_entity.pdbx_description
1 polymer ?
#
loop_
_entity_poly.entity_id
_entity_poly.type
_entity_poly.pdbx_seq_one_letter_code
_entity_poly.pdbx_strand_id
1 'polypeptide(L)'
;MRAAVKGFFKKAGSDGNRRREERAGPAVSPQIYSPPVPTQPQGYGPPHVPAQPAQQLDPELRLFREHGDTYAGQGKYDQAVVMYMAALEKAPGDAELLLSLAVARMMLTPPLLVEALEAVEEVIRRHPGNVYAYITKADICERMVDFDGAEAALQMAVQIAVGMERVRLQQSLASLRSKRAQTQTQQPTPASQGMGVSLPGASEAVAPTPTPQLQEVRGGPSGPSMPSRFTGGPANRPAVATAPTTASSQASTVNTGANRAPPPPSVVRPYSSSNVNETPARSIPLSPDLLDNIPQEAPPSYATTSGTTTTPNFTHAELDRRLDHLEQNLAIRNKGSLAVRPYTLPGGIDAVLLLRVGMTVNELTPQELQTPTYLHTVHSQMRVNARDYPSSTFIDQDPETSPSYDGKIAGTVTVLGYSEEYRAHQLRIKPLLNLQMQSDIVLPTISLDRIVARLRLLRASAITEDDKALQEFLGLSQVKQLQYGFHASGTRQRRIDSLFMLLSRSHADEPDRFVDLRNTSAISSLFLTARNNETTRRDFLYCMLLGAELLLRLRKQPLLTSYASIATDYTSGLLVTAAAFMQNVQIIDSSFNSSGSSTAPRYAFIAAHHREQSEALMRFGEAIAWPYMDEARDFMESAYTRIVRGEANSFSLCDWLFGLTLPGKLFRHHIMCCLVLASQSAKHHGSAYYYDNGLVVGTKSYWPVRTVLGRVLGGLQNPRAVCGWLGPVPAPTTTDGGAVQGWVFIYADNPNFPVPVTKPANALGDFGFHLDDQQNNNGSITSVPDMVESITNPDEWICPTPPAAPAPANVARTVQFKGIRLEKCPSTGDNTRSYTLSPTGLPPPIKHYAILDFEIAGTAVSYKLYSNPVFVTAPPCVGTHVVHRQQALRYLSSTVTVAQLKEVFVEPGKVLVINAQGKGEEVVARAWCAERRKSAVVRRNLLGQQCCMACACSLASARTGLGIEVVIWSL
;
A
#
# COMPACT_ATOMS: atom_id res chain seq x y z
N MET A 1 16.33 16.76 -18.64
CA MET A 1 16.30 17.25 -20.04
C MET A 1 17.56 18.03 -20.36
N ARG A 2 17.82 19.16 -19.68
CA ARG A 2 19.06 19.94 -19.78
C ARG A 2 20.34 19.09 -19.73
N ALA A 3 20.48 18.25 -18.70
CA ALA A 3 21.62 17.35 -18.56
C ALA A 3 21.77 16.33 -19.71
N ALA A 4 20.65 15.85 -20.26
CA ALA A 4 20.66 14.96 -21.42
C ALA A 4 21.15 15.71 -22.66
N VAL A 5 20.55 16.86 -22.99
CA VAL A 5 20.94 17.68 -24.14
C VAL A 5 22.42 18.09 -24.08
N LYS A 6 22.91 18.52 -22.91
CA LYS A 6 24.34 18.84 -22.71
C LYS A 6 25.25 17.61 -22.84
N GLY A 7 24.85 16.48 -22.26
CA GLY A 7 25.59 15.22 -22.37
C GLY A 7 25.68 14.70 -23.80
N PHE A 8 24.61 14.86 -24.59
CA PHE A 8 24.57 14.50 -26.00
C PHE A 8 25.40 15.44 -26.87
N PHE A 9 25.33 16.76 -26.65
CA PHE A 9 26.17 17.74 -27.35
C PHE A 9 27.66 17.49 -27.10
N LYS A 10 28.03 17.10 -25.87
CA LYS A 10 29.41 16.73 -25.49
C LYS A 10 29.89 15.44 -26.18
N LYS A 11 29.03 14.44 -26.35
CA LYS A 11 29.35 13.20 -27.09
C LYS A 11 29.53 13.44 -28.59
N ALA A 12 28.63 14.22 -29.20
CA ALA A 12 28.69 14.56 -30.63
C ALA A 12 29.98 15.33 -31.01
N GLY A 13 30.48 16.19 -30.10
CA GLY A 13 31.78 16.85 -30.27
C GLY A 13 33.00 15.92 -30.16
N SER A 14 32.87 14.78 -29.48
CA SER A 14 33.97 13.82 -29.29
C SER A 14 34.11 12.78 -30.39
N ASP A 15 33.00 12.39 -31.05
CA ASP A 15 33.02 11.41 -32.15
C ASP A 15 33.53 11.99 -33.48
N GLY A 16 33.51 13.32 -33.64
CA GLY A 16 34.12 14.01 -34.78
C GLY A 16 35.65 13.93 -34.83
N ASN A 17 36.30 13.58 -33.72
CA ASN A 17 37.77 13.55 -33.62
C ASN A 17 38.38 12.14 -33.71
N ARG A 18 37.57 11.08 -33.94
CA ARG A 18 38.05 9.69 -33.97
C ARG A 18 38.16 9.06 -35.35
N ARG A 19 37.93 9.82 -36.43
CA ARG A 19 38.08 9.34 -37.82
C ARG A 19 39.19 10.05 -38.58
N ARG A 20 40.40 10.09 -38.02
CA ARG A 20 41.65 10.23 -38.79
C ARG A 20 42.83 10.03 -37.84
N GLU A 21 43.37 8.83 -37.81
CA GLU A 21 44.81 8.61 -37.71
C GLU A 21 45.12 7.13 -38.05
N GLU A 22 46.15 6.98 -38.86
CA GLU A 22 46.52 5.78 -39.60
C GLU A 22 47.28 4.75 -38.76
N ARG A 23 47.33 3.54 -39.34
CA ARG A 23 48.39 2.52 -39.22
C ARG A 23 49.71 3.02 -38.62
N ALA A 24 50.13 2.39 -37.51
CA ALA A 24 51.48 1.87 -37.30
C ALA A 24 51.48 0.96 -36.05
N GLY A 25 52.01 -0.27 -36.17
CA GLY A 25 52.50 -1.02 -35.01
C GLY A 25 54.00 -0.74 -34.79
N PRO A 26 54.71 -1.53 -33.97
CA PRO A 26 54.48 -1.79 -32.55
C PRO A 26 55.76 -1.49 -31.72
N ALA A 27 55.65 -0.99 -30.49
CA ALA A 27 56.74 -0.99 -29.48
C ALA A 27 56.13 -0.61 -28.12
N VAL A 28 56.02 -1.51 -27.13
CA VAL A 28 57.00 -1.79 -26.06
C VAL A 28 57.56 -0.54 -25.40
N SER A 29 57.18 -0.29 -24.13
CA SER A 29 57.99 0.18 -22.97
C SER A 29 57.05 0.54 -21.79
N PRO A 30 57.51 0.83 -20.56
CA PRO A 30 57.45 -0.12 -19.45
C PRO A 30 56.58 0.38 -18.29
N GLN A 31 56.47 -0.45 -17.27
CA GLN A 31 55.80 -0.20 -16.00
C GLN A 31 56.15 1.15 -15.36
N ILE A 32 55.13 1.83 -14.84
CA ILE A 32 55.26 2.73 -13.69
C ILE A 32 54.27 2.28 -12.63
N TYR A 33 54.85 1.95 -11.48
CA TYR A 33 54.24 1.45 -10.26
C TYR A 33 53.42 2.55 -9.57
N SER A 34 52.25 2.21 -9.03
CA SER A 34 51.54 3.01 -8.03
C SER A 34 50.98 2.08 -6.94
N PRO A 35 50.96 2.53 -5.67
CA PRO A 35 51.01 1.67 -4.48
C PRO A 35 49.66 1.00 -4.14
N PRO A 36 49.67 -0.06 -3.32
CA PRO A 36 48.47 -0.86 -3.05
C PRO A 36 47.54 -0.18 -2.04
N VAL A 37 46.24 -0.19 -2.36
CA VAL A 37 45.13 0.14 -1.45
C VAL A 37 44.58 -1.18 -0.86
N PRO A 38 44.09 -1.22 0.39
CA PRO A 38 43.82 -2.46 1.12
C PRO A 38 42.77 -3.36 0.47
N THR A 39 43.08 -4.64 0.36
CA THR A 39 42.25 -5.72 -0.18
C THR A 39 40.99 -5.96 0.65
N GLN A 40 39.81 -5.82 0.02
CA GLN A 40 38.58 -6.48 0.44
C GLN A 40 38.65 -8.00 0.13
N PRO A 41 37.94 -8.87 0.89
CA PRO A 41 37.95 -10.31 0.66
C PRO A 41 37.30 -10.64 -0.70
N GLN A 42 38.11 -11.24 -1.59
CA GLN A 42 37.68 -11.67 -2.92
C GLN A 42 36.77 -12.90 -2.81
N GLY A 43 35.47 -12.71 -3.06
CA GLY A 43 34.58 -13.80 -3.44
C GLY A 43 34.93 -14.29 -4.84
N TYR A 44 34.89 -15.60 -5.05
CA TYR A 44 35.05 -16.23 -6.36
C TYR A 44 34.10 -15.58 -7.37
N GLY A 45 34.65 -14.92 -8.39
CA GLY A 45 33.87 -14.53 -9.56
C GLY A 45 33.40 -15.78 -10.32
N PRO A 46 32.30 -15.69 -11.09
CA PRO A 46 31.79 -16.83 -11.85
C PRO A 46 32.87 -17.38 -12.80
N PRO A 47 32.93 -18.71 -13.02
CA PRO A 47 33.99 -19.32 -13.80
C PRO A 47 33.89 -18.86 -15.26
N HIS A 48 34.95 -18.23 -15.76
CA HIS A 48 35.14 -17.90 -17.17
C HIS A 48 36.17 -18.89 -17.73
N VAL A 49 35.72 -19.90 -18.48
CA VAL A 49 36.57 -20.94 -19.13
C VAL A 49 35.95 -21.27 -20.51
N PRO A 50 36.76 -21.52 -21.57
CA PRO A 50 36.44 -21.10 -22.94
C PRO A 50 35.41 -21.97 -23.67
N ALA A 51 34.74 -21.33 -24.64
CA ALA A 51 33.69 -21.87 -25.48
C ALA A 51 34.03 -23.23 -26.11
N GLN A 52 33.21 -24.24 -25.82
CA GLN A 52 33.20 -25.51 -26.56
C GLN A 52 32.52 -25.33 -27.93
N PRO A 53 32.93 -26.10 -28.95
CA PRO A 53 32.45 -25.95 -30.31
C PRO A 53 30.96 -26.29 -30.43
N ALA A 54 30.27 -25.46 -31.21
CA ALA A 54 28.82 -25.42 -31.41
C ALA A 54 28.21 -26.80 -31.73
N GLN A 55 27.56 -27.40 -30.73
CA GLN A 55 26.38 -28.22 -30.97
C GLN A 55 25.18 -27.27 -31.05
N GLN A 56 24.28 -27.51 -32.00
CA GLN A 56 23.06 -26.72 -32.22
C GLN A 56 22.15 -26.78 -30.97
N LEU A 57 22.44 -25.93 -29.99
CA LEU A 57 21.52 -25.65 -28.89
C LEU A 57 20.32 -24.88 -29.44
N ASP A 58 19.14 -25.18 -28.90
CA ASP A 58 17.90 -24.44 -29.12
C ASP A 58 18.16 -22.92 -28.94
N PRO A 59 17.83 -22.06 -29.91
CA PRO A 59 18.04 -20.61 -29.81
C PRO A 59 17.46 -20.00 -28.53
N GLU A 60 16.33 -20.52 -28.05
CA GLU A 60 15.69 -20.08 -26.81
C GLU A 60 16.51 -20.44 -25.57
N LEU A 61 17.07 -21.66 -25.49
CA LEU A 61 17.91 -22.09 -24.38
C LEU A 61 19.15 -21.19 -24.24
N ARG A 62 19.79 -20.87 -25.37
CA ARG A 62 20.93 -19.97 -25.40
C ARG A 62 20.55 -18.56 -24.96
N LEU A 63 19.42 -18.05 -25.43
CA LEU A 63 18.91 -16.75 -25.03
C LEU A 63 18.67 -16.66 -23.52
N PHE A 64 17.98 -17.64 -22.93
CA PHE A 64 17.71 -17.66 -21.49
C PHE A 64 18.99 -17.78 -20.65
N ARG A 65 19.97 -18.59 -21.09
CA ARG A 65 21.27 -18.68 -20.43
C ARG A 65 22.00 -17.32 -20.43
N GLU A 66 22.14 -16.70 -21.60
CA GLU A 66 22.83 -15.41 -21.75
C GLU A 66 22.15 -14.29 -20.92
N HIS A 67 20.83 -14.27 -20.85
CA HIS A 67 20.09 -13.33 -19.99
C HIS A 67 20.32 -13.62 -18.50
N GLY A 68 20.28 -14.90 -18.09
CA GLY A 68 20.57 -15.31 -16.72
C GLY A 68 21.96 -14.86 -16.26
N ASP A 69 22.98 -15.10 -17.08
CA ASP A 69 24.36 -14.70 -16.80
C ASP A 69 24.51 -13.18 -16.73
N THR A 70 23.82 -12.45 -17.62
CA THR A 70 23.81 -10.99 -17.62
C THR A 70 23.16 -10.44 -16.34
N TYR A 71 22.06 -11.02 -15.88
CA TYR A 71 21.40 -10.60 -14.64
C TYR A 71 22.23 -10.96 -13.40
N ALA A 72 22.87 -12.12 -13.38
CA ALA A 72 23.78 -12.53 -12.32
C ALA A 72 24.98 -11.58 -12.22
N GLY A 73 25.59 -11.20 -13.36
CA GLY A 73 26.68 -10.22 -13.42
C GLY A 73 26.28 -8.80 -12.97
N GLN A 74 24.99 -8.46 -13.07
CA GLN A 74 24.42 -7.20 -12.55
C GLN A 74 24.02 -7.28 -11.07
N GLY A 75 24.18 -8.42 -10.41
CA GLY A 75 23.75 -8.66 -9.03
C GLY A 75 22.23 -8.80 -8.85
N LYS A 76 21.47 -9.01 -9.93
CA LYS A 76 20.01 -9.21 -9.91
C LYS A 76 19.68 -10.70 -9.91
N TYR A 77 19.91 -11.34 -8.76
CA TYR A 77 19.81 -12.80 -8.64
C TYR A 77 18.37 -13.34 -8.75
N ASP A 78 17.36 -12.53 -8.41
CA ASP A 78 15.95 -12.85 -8.59
C ASP A 78 15.58 -13.05 -10.07
N GLN A 79 16.05 -12.15 -10.93
CA GLN A 79 15.84 -12.24 -12.37
C GLN A 79 16.68 -13.36 -13.00
N ALA A 80 17.91 -13.55 -12.51
CA ALA A 80 18.78 -14.63 -12.96
C ALA A 80 18.16 -16.02 -12.69
N VAL A 81 17.57 -16.23 -11.51
CA VAL A 81 16.88 -17.48 -11.15
C VAL A 81 15.75 -17.80 -12.13
N VAL A 82 14.92 -16.83 -12.49
CA VAL A 82 13.82 -17.05 -13.45
C VAL A 82 14.35 -17.45 -14.82
N MET A 83 15.39 -16.77 -15.31
CA MET A 83 15.99 -17.09 -16.61
C MET A 83 16.67 -18.47 -16.61
N TYR A 84 17.38 -18.83 -15.54
CA TYR A 84 17.99 -20.16 -15.41
C TYR A 84 16.94 -21.27 -15.25
N MET A 85 15.83 -21.03 -14.55
CA MET A 85 14.72 -21.99 -14.48
C MET A 85 14.09 -22.21 -15.86
N ALA A 86 13.85 -21.15 -16.63
CA ALA A 86 13.35 -21.25 -18.01
C ALA A 86 14.34 -22.00 -18.93
N ALA A 87 15.64 -21.80 -18.74
CA ALA A 87 16.67 -22.58 -19.45
C ALA A 87 16.65 -24.07 -19.06
N LEU A 88 16.44 -24.38 -17.77
CA LEU A 88 16.37 -25.75 -17.27
C LEU A 88 15.08 -26.48 -17.68
N GLU A 89 13.98 -25.79 -17.98
CA GLU A 89 12.80 -26.43 -18.59
C GLU A 89 13.13 -27.09 -19.93
N LYS A 90 14.07 -26.52 -20.69
CA LYS A 90 14.50 -27.03 -22.00
C LYS A 90 15.65 -28.04 -21.87
N ALA A 91 16.51 -27.87 -20.88
CA ALA A 91 17.66 -28.74 -20.62
C ALA A 91 17.74 -29.13 -19.13
N PRO A 92 16.83 -29.99 -18.63
CA PRO A 92 16.69 -30.28 -17.19
C PRO A 92 17.87 -31.07 -16.58
N GLY A 93 18.82 -31.50 -17.41
CA GLY A 93 20.02 -32.22 -16.97
C GLY A 93 21.32 -31.48 -17.18
N ASP A 94 21.28 -30.21 -17.55
CA ASP A 94 22.49 -29.42 -17.75
C ASP A 94 23.14 -29.05 -16.40
N ALA A 95 24.29 -29.65 -16.14
CA ALA A 95 25.04 -29.47 -14.90
C ALA A 95 25.52 -28.02 -14.68
N GLU A 96 25.83 -27.29 -15.75
CA GLU A 96 26.29 -25.90 -15.65
C GLU A 96 25.14 -24.98 -15.25
N LEU A 97 23.97 -25.14 -15.88
CA LEU A 97 22.78 -24.35 -15.53
C LEU A 97 22.29 -24.62 -14.11
N LEU A 98 22.34 -25.88 -13.65
CA LEU A 98 22.02 -26.23 -12.27
C LEU A 98 22.98 -25.56 -11.27
N LEU A 99 24.28 -25.50 -11.57
CA LEU A 99 25.26 -24.81 -10.74
C LEU A 99 25.04 -23.29 -10.73
N SER A 100 24.81 -22.68 -11.89
CA SER A 100 24.51 -21.25 -11.99
C SER A 100 23.22 -20.88 -11.24
N LEU A 101 22.19 -21.73 -11.30
CA LEU A 101 20.97 -21.57 -10.52
C LEU A 101 21.22 -21.69 -9.01
N ALA A 102 22.02 -22.67 -8.57
CA ALA A 102 22.35 -22.84 -7.16
C ALA A 102 23.12 -21.64 -6.59
N VAL A 103 24.08 -21.09 -7.35
CA VAL A 103 24.80 -19.86 -6.99
C VAL A 103 23.84 -18.67 -6.93
N ALA A 104 22.95 -18.52 -7.92
CA ALA A 104 21.95 -17.45 -7.90
C ALA A 104 21.02 -17.55 -6.68
N ARG A 105 20.54 -18.75 -6.34
CA ARG A 105 19.73 -19.02 -5.13
C ARG A 105 20.47 -18.73 -3.83
N MET A 106 21.76 -19.02 -3.77
CA MET A 106 22.63 -18.71 -2.63
C MET A 106 22.82 -17.20 -2.43
N MET A 107 22.76 -16.42 -3.52
CA MET A 107 22.95 -14.96 -3.52
C MET A 107 21.65 -14.16 -3.41
N LEU A 108 20.49 -14.83 -3.39
CA LEU A 108 19.21 -14.21 -3.08
C LEU A 108 19.17 -13.62 -1.66
N THR A 109 18.27 -12.65 -1.44
CA THR A 109 18.00 -12.06 -0.12
C THR A 109 16.49 -12.14 0.14
N PRO A 110 15.99 -13.10 0.96
CA PRO A 110 16.75 -14.11 1.72
C PRO A 110 17.31 -15.25 0.84
N PRO A 111 18.42 -15.89 1.23
CA PRO A 111 19.04 -16.96 0.45
C PRO A 111 18.24 -18.27 0.56
N LEU A 112 18.06 -18.97 -0.57
CA LEU A 112 17.37 -20.27 -0.63
C LEU A 112 18.38 -21.42 -0.54
N LEU A 113 19.01 -21.58 0.63
CA LEU A 113 20.15 -22.49 0.82
C LEU A 113 19.79 -23.98 0.69
N VAL A 114 18.59 -24.39 1.11
CA VAL A 114 18.13 -25.79 1.02
C VAL A 114 17.95 -26.22 -0.44
N GLU A 115 17.22 -25.42 -1.22
CA GLU A 115 16.99 -25.69 -2.65
C GLU A 115 18.29 -25.58 -3.48
N ALA A 116 19.23 -24.73 -3.05
CA ALA A 116 20.55 -24.65 -3.67
C ALA A 116 21.37 -25.91 -3.38
N LEU A 117 21.31 -26.45 -2.15
CA LEU A 117 22.02 -27.67 -1.78
C LEU A 117 21.49 -28.88 -2.57
N GLU A 118 20.17 -29.05 -2.67
CA GLU A 118 19.54 -30.11 -3.45
C GLU A 118 19.97 -30.08 -4.92
N ALA A 119 20.01 -28.89 -5.54
CA ALA A 119 20.44 -28.72 -6.92
C ALA A 119 21.91 -29.12 -7.12
N VAL A 120 22.79 -28.77 -6.17
CA VAL A 120 24.22 -29.11 -6.23
C VAL A 120 24.44 -30.61 -6.01
N GLU A 121 23.71 -31.23 -5.09
CA GLU A 121 23.79 -32.68 -4.85
C GLU A 121 23.33 -33.48 -6.07
N GLU A 122 22.34 -33.00 -6.80
CA GLU A 122 21.92 -33.59 -8.07
C GLU A 122 23.01 -33.49 -9.14
N VAL A 123 23.76 -32.38 -9.20
CA VAL A 123 24.92 -32.24 -10.09
C VAL A 123 26.03 -33.22 -9.71
N ILE A 124 26.33 -33.36 -8.41
CA ILE A 124 27.35 -34.30 -7.92
C ILE A 124 26.95 -35.76 -8.23
N ARG A 125 25.67 -36.10 -8.08
CA ARG A 125 25.14 -37.44 -8.39
C ARG A 125 25.33 -37.79 -9.87
N ARG A 126 25.17 -36.81 -10.77
CA ARG A 126 25.33 -37.00 -12.22
C ARG A 126 26.77 -36.90 -12.69
N HIS A 127 27.57 -36.03 -12.08
CA HIS A 127 28.96 -35.77 -12.41
C HIS A 127 29.84 -35.79 -11.15
N PRO A 128 30.20 -36.98 -10.64
CA PRO A 128 30.96 -37.12 -9.40
C PRO A 128 32.36 -36.51 -9.42
N GLY A 129 32.89 -36.18 -10.62
CA GLY A 129 34.18 -35.53 -10.83
C GLY A 129 34.11 -34.01 -11.01
N ASN A 130 32.96 -33.36 -10.82
CA ASN A 130 32.85 -31.92 -10.98
C ASN A 130 33.33 -31.17 -9.73
N VAL A 131 34.56 -30.62 -9.80
CA VAL A 131 35.19 -29.87 -8.69
C VAL A 131 34.34 -28.68 -8.24
N TYR A 132 33.77 -27.93 -9.19
CA TYR A 132 32.97 -26.73 -8.88
C TYR A 132 31.71 -27.06 -8.07
N ALA A 133 31.08 -28.21 -8.31
CA ALA A 133 29.93 -28.64 -7.53
C ALA A 133 30.29 -28.88 -6.05
N TYR A 134 31.46 -29.46 -5.76
CA TYR A 134 31.92 -29.63 -4.38
C TYR A 134 32.32 -28.30 -3.73
N ILE A 135 32.87 -27.34 -4.50
CA ILE A 135 33.15 -25.98 -3.99
C ILE A 135 31.85 -25.27 -3.61
N THR A 136 30.85 -25.26 -4.52
CA THR A 136 29.57 -24.63 -4.25
C THR A 136 28.83 -25.31 -3.09
N LYS A 137 28.92 -26.63 -2.95
CA LYS A 137 28.38 -27.35 -1.78
C LYS A 137 29.05 -26.89 -0.48
N ALA A 138 30.37 -26.73 -0.47
CA ALA A 138 31.08 -26.24 0.71
C ALA A 138 30.65 -24.83 1.11
N ASP A 139 30.49 -23.92 0.14
CA ASP A 139 30.04 -22.55 0.40
C ASP A 139 28.60 -22.50 0.96
N ILE A 140 27.70 -23.36 0.44
CA ILE A 140 26.33 -23.47 0.93
C ILE A 140 26.32 -24.01 2.37
N CYS A 141 27.07 -25.09 2.66
CA CYS A 141 27.19 -25.66 4.00
C CYS A 141 27.80 -24.66 4.99
N GLU A 142 28.81 -23.86 4.59
CA GLU A 142 29.38 -22.81 5.45
C GLU A 142 28.33 -21.74 5.80
N ARG A 143 27.50 -21.31 4.85
CA ARG A 143 26.38 -20.37 5.09
C ARG A 143 25.27 -20.97 5.97
N MET A 144 25.09 -22.29 5.93
CA MET A 144 24.17 -23.02 6.80
C MET A 144 24.76 -23.33 8.19
N VAL A 145 26.01 -22.94 8.46
CA VAL A 145 26.74 -23.24 9.71
C VAL A 145 26.99 -24.75 9.90
N ASP A 146 26.92 -25.55 8.82
CA ASP A 146 27.30 -26.96 8.79
C ASP A 146 28.78 -27.10 8.39
N PHE A 147 29.66 -26.93 9.39
CA PHE A 147 31.10 -26.99 9.16
C PHE A 147 31.61 -28.40 8.82
N ASP A 148 30.94 -29.45 9.30
CA ASP A 148 31.33 -30.84 9.00
C ASP A 148 31.00 -31.20 7.54
N GLY A 149 29.82 -30.80 7.06
CA GLY A 149 29.44 -30.93 5.64
C GLY A 149 30.34 -30.12 4.71
N ALA A 150 30.69 -28.89 5.08
CA ALA A 150 31.59 -28.03 4.31
C ALA A 150 33.02 -28.61 4.22
N GLU A 151 33.52 -29.20 5.32
CA GLU A 151 34.83 -29.84 5.34
C GLU A 151 34.89 -31.08 4.42
N ALA A 152 33.87 -31.94 4.51
CA ALA A 152 33.78 -33.13 3.65
C ALA A 152 33.75 -32.76 2.16
N ALA A 153 32.99 -31.72 1.80
CA ALA A 153 32.90 -31.24 0.43
C ALA A 153 34.24 -30.67 -0.09
N LEU A 154 34.95 -29.86 0.72
CA LEU A 154 36.28 -29.35 0.35
C LEU A 154 37.34 -30.45 0.24
N GLN A 155 37.30 -31.48 1.08
CA GLN A 155 38.22 -32.62 0.97
C GLN A 155 38.02 -33.37 -0.35
N MET A 156 36.78 -33.60 -0.77
CA MET A 156 36.47 -34.18 -2.08
C MET A 156 36.93 -33.28 -3.22
N ALA A 157 36.72 -31.96 -3.13
CA ALA A 157 37.20 -31.01 -4.13
C ALA A 157 38.74 -31.05 -4.27
N VAL A 158 39.48 -31.13 -3.15
CA VAL A 158 40.96 -31.24 -3.14
C VAL A 158 41.47 -32.55 -3.75
N GLN A 159 40.73 -33.65 -3.58
CA GLN A 159 41.10 -34.94 -4.18
C GLN A 159 40.97 -34.94 -5.70
N ILE A 160 39.97 -34.22 -6.23
CA ILE A 160 39.68 -34.17 -7.67
C ILE A 160 40.51 -33.08 -8.37
N ALA A 161 40.78 -31.95 -7.69
CA ALA A 161 41.50 -30.82 -8.27
C ALA A 161 43.00 -31.11 -8.51
N VAL A 162 43.55 -30.52 -9.58
CA VAL A 162 44.96 -30.67 -9.98
C VAL A 162 45.62 -29.29 -10.10
N GLY A 163 46.92 -29.19 -9.78
CA GLY A 163 47.69 -27.96 -9.95
C GLY A 163 47.34 -26.86 -8.95
N MET A 164 47.30 -25.61 -9.43
CA MET A 164 47.11 -24.41 -8.58
C MET A 164 45.75 -24.37 -7.87
N GLU A 165 44.71 -24.98 -8.45
CA GLU A 165 43.37 -25.04 -7.86
C GLU A 165 43.35 -25.87 -6.58
N ARG A 166 44.08 -26.98 -6.55
CA ARG A 166 44.24 -27.82 -5.35
C ARG A 166 44.88 -27.05 -4.19
N VAL A 167 45.87 -26.22 -4.47
CA VAL A 167 46.55 -25.40 -3.45
C VAL A 167 45.58 -24.37 -2.85
N ARG A 168 44.77 -23.71 -3.67
CA ARG A 168 43.73 -22.77 -3.20
C ARG A 168 42.69 -23.47 -2.32
N LEU A 169 42.23 -24.64 -2.73
CA LEU A 169 41.24 -25.41 -1.95
C LEU A 169 41.81 -25.92 -0.63
N GLN A 170 43.10 -26.28 -0.58
CA GLN A 170 43.79 -26.61 0.68
C GLN A 170 43.87 -25.41 1.63
N GLN A 171 44.07 -24.19 1.10
CA GLN A 171 44.03 -22.96 1.91
C GLN A 171 42.62 -22.67 2.43
N SER A 172 41.59 -22.84 1.58
CA SER A 172 40.17 -22.71 2.01
C SER A 172 39.82 -23.72 3.11
N LEU A 173 40.27 -24.97 2.98
CA LEU A 173 40.08 -26.02 3.99
C LEU A 173 40.75 -25.67 5.32
N ALA A 174 41.97 -25.14 5.28
CA ALA A 174 42.68 -24.68 6.48
C ALA A 174 41.98 -23.49 7.14
N SER A 175 41.48 -22.53 6.36
CA SER A 175 40.70 -21.40 6.83
C SER A 175 39.40 -21.84 7.50
N LEU A 176 38.66 -22.78 6.91
CA LEU A 176 37.42 -23.33 7.47
C LEU A 176 37.66 -24.00 8.84
N ARG A 177 38.72 -24.81 8.97
CA ARG A 177 39.12 -25.44 10.24
C ARG A 177 39.45 -24.40 11.31
N SER A 178 40.09 -23.29 10.93
CA SER A 178 40.37 -22.19 11.86
C SER A 178 39.10 -21.46 12.32
N LYS A 179 38.13 -21.22 11.42
CA LYS A 179 36.82 -20.64 11.75
C LYS A 179 36.06 -21.53 12.73
N ARG A 180 36.01 -22.85 12.48
CA ARG A 180 35.37 -23.83 13.39
C ARG A 180 35.95 -23.76 14.80
N ALA A 181 37.28 -23.68 14.93
CA ALA A 181 37.95 -23.57 16.23
C ALA A 181 37.56 -22.28 16.97
N GLN A 182 37.40 -21.16 16.26
CA GLN A 182 36.98 -19.88 16.84
C GLN A 182 35.51 -19.89 17.29
N THR A 183 34.61 -20.54 16.52
CA THR A 183 33.19 -20.63 16.87
C THR A 183 32.94 -21.55 18.07
N GLN A 184 33.76 -22.58 18.28
CA GLN A 184 33.69 -23.46 19.46
C GLN A 184 34.17 -22.76 20.76
N THR A 185 35.05 -21.76 20.68
CA THR A 185 35.48 -20.97 21.86
C THR A 185 34.46 -19.93 22.36
N GLN A 186 33.34 -19.72 21.67
CA GLN A 186 32.30 -18.75 22.06
C GLN A 186 31.01 -19.39 22.61
N GLN A 187 30.98 -20.70 22.84
CA GLN A 187 29.90 -21.34 23.61
C GLN A 187 30.26 -21.40 25.10
N PRO A 188 29.37 -20.96 26.01
CA PRO A 188 29.61 -21.07 27.45
C PRO A 188 29.63 -22.56 27.85
N THR A 189 30.71 -22.95 28.52
CA THR A 189 30.88 -24.25 29.19
C THR A 189 29.67 -24.60 30.07
N PRO A 190 29.02 -25.76 29.87
CA PRO A 190 28.15 -26.34 30.88
C PRO A 190 28.99 -26.81 32.06
N ALA A 191 28.56 -26.45 33.27
CA ALA A 191 29.21 -26.80 34.52
C ALA A 191 29.34 -28.32 34.69
N SER A 192 30.53 -28.73 35.12
CA SER A 192 30.85 -30.08 35.57
C SER A 192 30.28 -30.37 36.96
N GLN A 193 29.24 -31.21 37.04
CA GLN A 193 28.92 -32.12 38.15
C GLN A 193 28.10 -33.25 37.49
N GLY A 194 28.46 -34.53 37.49
CA GLY A 194 29.05 -35.34 38.53
C GLY A 194 28.01 -36.38 38.96
N MET A 195 28.25 -37.64 38.57
CA MET A 195 27.58 -38.90 38.98
C MET A 195 26.54 -39.52 38.04
N GLY A 196 26.69 -40.85 37.89
CA GLY A 196 26.16 -41.75 36.85
C GLY A 196 24.63 -41.87 36.80
N VAL A 197 24.07 -42.60 35.84
CA VAL A 197 24.26 -44.05 35.62
C VAL A 197 23.86 -44.38 34.17
N SER A 198 24.52 -45.38 33.60
CA SER A 198 24.32 -45.96 32.26
C SER A 198 22.87 -46.37 31.95
N LEU A 199 22.47 -46.33 30.68
CA LEU A 199 21.54 -47.29 30.08
C LEU A 199 21.83 -47.45 28.56
N PRO A 200 21.64 -48.66 27.99
CA PRO A 200 22.16 -49.08 26.70
C PRO A 200 21.11 -49.05 25.57
N GLY A 201 21.61 -49.15 24.33
CA GLY A 201 21.19 -50.24 23.43
C GLY A 201 19.91 -50.06 22.62
N ALA A 202 20.07 -50.24 21.31
CA ALA A 202 19.05 -50.15 20.29
C ALA A 202 18.01 -51.29 20.29
N SER A 203 16.93 -51.01 19.55
CA SER A 203 16.17 -51.92 18.66
C SER A 203 14.88 -52.58 19.14
N GLU A 204 13.93 -52.48 18.19
CA GLU A 204 12.87 -53.41 17.79
C GLU A 204 11.48 -53.38 18.44
N ALA A 205 10.53 -52.95 17.58
CA ALA A 205 9.26 -53.61 17.20
C ALA A 205 8.30 -54.13 18.28
N VAL A 206 7.01 -53.77 18.15
CA VAL A 206 5.86 -54.69 17.93
C VAL A 206 4.53 -53.93 18.13
N ALA A 207 3.72 -53.92 17.06
CA ALA A 207 2.25 -54.06 16.91
C ALA A 207 1.21 -53.33 17.83
N PRO A 208 -0.05 -53.13 17.33
CA PRO A 208 -0.94 -52.05 17.73
C PRO A 208 -2.14 -52.45 18.62
N THR A 209 -3.03 -51.47 18.85
CA THR A 209 -4.43 -51.49 19.36
C THR A 209 -4.67 -51.56 20.88
N PRO A 210 -5.84 -51.10 21.43
CA PRO A 210 -7.08 -50.69 20.75
C PRO A 210 -7.73 -49.35 21.18
N THR A 211 -8.60 -48.89 20.29
CA THR A 211 -9.74 -47.97 20.49
C THR A 211 -10.69 -48.44 21.60
N PRO A 212 -11.33 -47.54 22.36
CA PRO A 212 -12.62 -47.82 22.99
C PRO A 212 -13.75 -47.20 22.16
N GLN A 213 -14.70 -48.08 21.80
CA GLN A 213 -15.92 -47.78 21.07
C GLN A 213 -16.97 -47.07 21.94
N LEU A 214 -17.78 -46.30 21.22
CA LEU A 214 -19.15 -45.92 21.56
C LEU A 214 -20.02 -47.13 21.91
N GLN A 215 -20.95 -46.95 22.86
CA GLN A 215 -22.18 -47.74 22.89
C GLN A 215 -23.39 -46.90 23.29
N GLU A 216 -24.41 -47.01 22.45
CA GLU A 216 -25.74 -46.43 22.50
C GLU A 216 -26.62 -47.05 23.59
N VAL A 217 -27.64 -46.32 24.07
CA VAL A 217 -28.97 -46.90 24.32
C VAL A 217 -30.08 -45.92 23.89
N ARG A 218 -31.09 -46.51 23.25
CA ARG A 218 -32.27 -46.03 22.52
C ARG A 218 -33.36 -45.31 23.34
N GLY A 219 -34.18 -44.52 22.62
CA GLY A 219 -35.61 -44.36 22.92
C GLY A 219 -36.29 -43.14 22.26
N GLY A 220 -37.18 -43.35 21.27
CA GLY A 220 -38.27 -42.41 20.89
C GLY A 220 -39.63 -43.09 21.13
N PRO A 221 -40.77 -42.67 20.53
CA PRO A 221 -41.27 -41.33 20.17
C PRO A 221 -42.71 -41.06 20.74
N SER A 222 -43.20 -39.80 20.73
CA SER A 222 -44.67 -39.51 20.73
C SER A 222 -44.99 -38.00 20.59
N GLY A 223 -45.82 -37.64 19.59
CA GLY A 223 -46.66 -36.42 19.59
C GLY A 223 -47.95 -36.62 20.43
N PRO A 224 -48.96 -35.72 20.44
CA PRO A 224 -49.60 -35.19 19.22
C PRO A 224 -50.21 -33.74 19.27
N SER A 225 -50.59 -33.27 18.07
CA SER A 225 -51.82 -32.54 17.64
C SER A 225 -52.21 -31.11 18.08
N MET A 226 -52.55 -30.34 17.04
CA MET A 226 -53.34 -29.08 16.89
C MET A 226 -54.75 -29.07 17.53
N PRO A 227 -55.46 -27.93 17.50
CA PRO A 227 -56.56 -27.83 16.53
C PRO A 227 -56.71 -26.49 15.77
N SER A 228 -57.52 -26.56 14.71
CA SER A 228 -57.70 -25.65 13.57
C SER A 228 -58.92 -24.72 13.64
N ARG A 229 -58.94 -23.77 12.67
CA ARG A 229 -60.09 -23.17 11.90
C ARG A 229 -60.90 -22.03 12.54
N PHE A 230 -61.09 -20.93 11.79
CA PHE A 230 -62.28 -20.56 10.98
C PHE A 230 -62.08 -19.11 10.41
N THR A 231 -61.97 -18.93 9.09
CA THR A 231 -62.93 -18.30 8.14
C THR A 231 -63.18 -16.78 8.24
N GLY A 232 -63.07 -16.08 7.11
CA GLY A 232 -63.87 -14.88 6.81
C GLY A 232 -63.14 -13.76 6.05
N GLY A 233 -63.30 -13.70 4.72
CA GLY A 233 -63.48 -12.40 4.03
C GLY A 233 -64.96 -11.95 4.15
N PRO A 234 -65.44 -10.86 3.50
CA PRO A 234 -64.82 -10.05 2.46
C PRO A 234 -65.00 -8.50 2.61
N ALA A 235 -64.44 -7.77 1.62
CA ALA A 235 -64.95 -6.54 0.98
C ALA A 235 -65.45 -5.33 1.80
N ASN A 236 -64.82 -4.16 1.60
CA ASN A 236 -65.46 -3.05 0.88
C ASN A 236 -64.49 -1.90 0.55
N ARG A 237 -64.46 -1.53 -0.74
CA ARG A 237 -64.11 -0.20 -1.24
C ARG A 237 -65.28 0.76 -0.90
N PRO A 238 -65.05 2.08 -0.85
CA PRO A 238 -65.30 2.87 -2.06
C PRO A 238 -64.18 3.85 -2.41
N ALA A 239 -64.15 4.18 -3.70
CA ALA A 239 -63.40 5.26 -4.31
C ALA A 239 -64.06 6.63 -4.02
N VAL A 240 -63.32 7.72 -4.24
CA VAL A 240 -63.58 8.71 -5.31
C VAL A 240 -62.56 9.87 -5.23
N ALA A 241 -62.25 10.38 -6.43
CA ALA A 241 -61.41 11.50 -6.88
C ALA A 241 -61.42 12.78 -6.01
N THR A 242 -60.43 13.67 -6.05
CA THR A 242 -60.07 14.55 -7.19
C THR A 242 -58.72 15.27 -6.96
N ALA A 243 -58.01 15.56 -8.04
CA ALA A 243 -56.94 16.57 -8.14
C ALA A 243 -57.54 17.93 -8.55
N PRO A 244 -56.77 19.00 -8.87
CA PRO A 244 -55.49 19.51 -8.35
C PRO A 244 -55.63 20.98 -7.86
N THR A 245 -54.61 21.55 -7.21
CA THR A 245 -54.48 23.03 -7.20
C THR A 245 -53.03 23.48 -7.00
N THR A 246 -52.59 24.28 -7.96
CA THR A 246 -51.41 25.13 -7.97
C THR A 246 -51.54 26.29 -6.99
N ALA A 247 -50.47 26.62 -6.26
CA ALA A 247 -50.20 27.98 -5.83
C ALA A 247 -48.70 28.18 -5.57
N SER A 248 -48.23 29.34 -6.01
CA SER A 248 -46.87 29.85 -6.02
C SER A 248 -46.61 30.77 -4.81
N SER A 249 -45.38 31.31 -4.73
CA SER A 249 -44.89 32.37 -3.84
C SER A 249 -44.46 31.89 -2.44
N GLN A 250 -43.41 32.39 -1.79
CA GLN A 250 -42.70 33.66 -1.91
C GLN A 250 -41.33 33.54 -1.22
N ALA A 251 -40.33 34.21 -1.76
CA ALA A 251 -39.02 34.37 -1.15
C ALA A 251 -39.08 35.45 -0.05
N SER A 252 -38.50 35.16 1.11
CA SER A 252 -38.28 36.13 2.20
C SER A 252 -36.86 35.99 2.71
N THR A 253 -36.05 37.01 2.44
CA THR A 253 -34.72 37.25 2.99
C THR A 253 -34.85 37.76 4.43
N VAL A 254 -34.13 37.14 5.37
CA VAL A 254 -33.75 37.77 6.64
C VAL A 254 -32.28 37.48 6.92
N ASN A 255 -31.50 38.56 6.92
CA ASN A 255 -30.13 38.66 7.42
C ASN A 255 -30.10 38.42 8.94
N THR A 256 -29.19 37.56 9.41
CA THR A 256 -28.51 37.76 10.69
C THR A 256 -27.04 37.40 10.53
N GLY A 257 -26.18 38.39 10.69
CA GLY A 257 -24.74 38.20 10.83
C GLY A 257 -24.35 38.09 12.29
N ALA A 258 -23.42 37.17 12.62
CA ALA A 258 -22.23 37.45 13.42
C ALA A 258 -21.42 36.15 13.67
N ASN A 259 -20.11 36.30 13.47
CA ASN A 259 -18.99 35.49 14.00
C ASN A 259 -18.75 34.10 13.41
N ARG A 260 -18.30 34.10 12.15
CA ARG A 260 -17.54 32.99 11.55
C ARG A 260 -16.09 33.06 12.01
N ALA A 261 -15.64 32.09 12.81
CA ALA A 261 -14.23 31.90 13.13
C ALA A 261 -13.40 31.70 11.84
N PRO A 262 -12.16 32.22 11.77
CA PRO A 262 -11.32 32.07 10.58
C PRO A 262 -10.98 30.59 10.33
N PRO A 263 -10.84 30.16 9.06
CA PRO A 263 -10.41 28.81 8.74
C PRO A 263 -9.01 28.55 9.29
N PRO A 264 -8.72 27.33 9.82
CA PRO A 264 -7.41 27.03 10.39
C PRO A 264 -6.33 27.02 9.27
N PRO A 265 -5.14 27.59 9.51
CA PRO A 265 -4.05 27.52 8.55
C PRO A 265 -3.52 26.08 8.41
N SER A 266 -3.32 25.66 7.17
CA SER A 266 -2.51 24.50 6.77
C SER A 266 -1.05 24.79 7.13
N VAL A 267 -0.49 24.00 8.04
CA VAL A 267 0.87 24.20 8.55
C VAL A 267 1.84 23.35 7.76
N VAL A 268 2.78 24.04 7.13
CA VAL A 268 4.04 23.59 6.55
C VAL A 268 4.84 22.79 7.59
N ARG A 269 5.32 21.59 7.24
CA ARG A 269 6.29 20.83 8.05
C ARG A 269 7.70 21.07 7.49
N PRO A 270 8.63 21.63 8.26
CA PRO A 270 10.00 21.83 7.80
C PRO A 270 10.80 20.51 7.78
N TYR A 271 11.74 20.50 6.83
CA TYR A 271 12.69 19.47 6.46
C TYR A 271 13.72 19.19 7.56
N SER A 272 13.93 17.92 7.92
CA SER A 272 15.11 17.50 8.71
C SER A 272 16.19 16.99 7.76
N SER A 273 17.27 17.75 7.66
CA SER A 273 18.45 17.48 6.83
C SER A 273 19.44 16.56 7.55
N SER A 274 19.04 15.34 7.92
CA SER A 274 19.95 14.36 8.51
C SER A 274 19.82 13.03 7.79
N ASN A 275 20.36 13.02 6.56
CA ASN A 275 21.00 11.91 5.85
C ASN A 275 20.93 12.13 4.34
N VAL A 276 21.65 13.17 3.88
CA VAL A 276 22.18 13.21 2.52
C VAL A 276 23.62 13.68 2.66
N ASN A 277 24.55 12.73 2.68
CA ASN A 277 25.92 13.04 2.32
C ASN A 277 25.91 13.37 0.83
N GLU A 278 25.78 14.65 0.51
CA GLU A 278 26.44 15.31 -0.61
C GLU A 278 26.37 16.83 -0.36
N THR A 279 27.56 17.43 -0.30
CA THR A 279 27.87 18.77 0.16
C THR A 279 27.08 19.90 -0.51
N PRO A 280 26.66 20.94 0.25
CA PRO A 280 26.08 22.16 -0.29
C PRO A 280 27.17 23.06 -0.86
N ALA A 281 27.10 23.42 -2.15
CA ALA A 281 27.84 24.56 -2.66
C ALA A 281 27.17 25.84 -2.13
N ARG A 282 27.74 26.42 -1.07
CA ARG A 282 27.40 27.76 -0.59
C ARG A 282 27.84 28.80 -1.61
N SER A 283 26.93 29.72 -1.90
CA SER A 283 27.20 31.02 -2.49
C SER A 283 28.13 31.84 -1.59
N ILE A 284 29.21 32.36 -2.16
CA ILE A 284 30.09 33.36 -1.55
C ILE A 284 29.49 34.74 -1.87
N PRO A 285 29.41 35.68 -0.91
CA PRO A 285 28.95 37.04 -1.17
C PRO A 285 30.06 37.84 -1.88
N LEU A 286 29.77 38.36 -3.08
CA LEU A 286 30.64 39.31 -3.78
C LEU A 286 30.46 40.70 -3.17
N SER A 287 31.56 41.23 -2.63
CA SER A 287 31.76 42.66 -2.33
C SER A 287 32.16 43.41 -3.62
N PRO A 288 31.76 44.67 -3.82
CA PRO A 288 31.90 45.38 -5.10
C PRO A 288 33.21 46.15 -5.28
N ASP A 289 34.33 45.71 -4.70
CA ASP A 289 35.63 46.35 -4.88
C ASP A 289 36.65 45.31 -5.33
N LEU A 290 36.94 45.29 -6.64
CA LEU A 290 38.19 44.86 -7.31
C LEU A 290 37.94 44.76 -8.83
N LEU A 291 37.48 45.87 -9.41
CA LEU A 291 37.77 46.24 -10.80
C LEU A 291 39.12 46.94 -10.74
N ASP A 292 40.20 46.26 -11.15
CA ASP A 292 41.41 46.88 -11.70
C ASP A 292 42.47 45.78 -11.92
N ASN A 293 42.54 45.26 -13.15
CA ASN A 293 43.77 44.93 -13.89
C ASN A 293 43.39 44.14 -15.17
N ILE A 294 43.26 44.89 -16.26
CA ILE A 294 43.07 44.45 -17.65
C ILE A 294 44.45 43.98 -18.21
N PRO A 295 44.57 43.25 -19.35
CA PRO A 295 44.40 43.88 -20.67
C PRO A 295 43.61 43.06 -21.72
N GLN A 296 42.87 43.80 -22.54
CA GLN A 296 42.32 43.43 -23.84
C GLN A 296 43.46 43.37 -24.87
N GLU A 297 43.48 42.36 -25.75
CA GLU A 297 43.94 42.52 -27.14
C GLU A 297 43.58 41.30 -28.01
N ALA A 298 43.09 41.56 -29.21
CA ALA A 298 43.10 40.69 -30.39
C ALA A 298 43.67 41.55 -31.54
N PRO A 299 44.47 41.03 -32.51
CA PRO A 299 43.91 40.49 -33.78
C PRO A 299 44.87 39.48 -34.53
N PRO A 300 44.87 39.30 -35.88
CA PRO A 300 43.99 38.44 -36.71
C PRO A 300 44.73 37.50 -37.73
N SER A 301 43.95 36.75 -38.54
CA SER A 301 44.25 36.12 -39.88
C SER A 301 45.22 34.91 -39.96
N TYR A 302 45.01 33.84 -40.73
CA TYR A 302 44.52 33.67 -42.12
C TYR A 302 43.68 32.39 -42.36
N ALA A 303 42.86 32.43 -43.40
CA ALA A 303 41.84 31.46 -43.81
C ALA A 303 42.36 30.21 -44.56
N THR A 304 41.55 29.13 -44.59
CA THR A 304 41.26 28.39 -45.83
C THR A 304 39.86 27.77 -45.81
N THR A 305 39.22 27.86 -46.97
CA THR A 305 37.83 27.60 -47.29
C THR A 305 37.55 26.12 -47.61
N SER A 306 36.28 25.75 -47.41
CA SER A 306 35.48 24.71 -48.12
C SER A 306 35.70 23.22 -47.83
N GLY A 307 34.64 22.61 -47.31
CA GLY A 307 34.40 21.17 -47.24
C GLY A 307 33.15 20.87 -46.42
N THR A 308 31.97 21.03 -47.01
CA THR A 308 30.65 20.77 -46.42
C THR A 308 30.53 19.38 -45.78
N THR A 309 30.43 19.34 -44.45
CA THR A 309 29.62 18.37 -43.72
C THR A 309 29.14 19.03 -42.43
N THR A 310 27.84 19.21 -42.30
CA THR A 310 27.12 19.96 -41.28
C THR A 310 27.37 19.44 -39.85
N THR A 311 28.30 20.08 -39.14
CA THR A 311 28.39 20.08 -37.67
C THR A 311 27.47 21.16 -37.10
N PRO A 312 26.82 20.97 -35.93
CA PRO A 312 25.81 21.91 -35.44
C PRO A 312 26.41 23.30 -35.15
N ASN A 313 25.77 24.33 -35.71
CA ASN A 313 26.09 25.76 -35.61
C ASN A 313 25.73 26.38 -34.24
N PHE A 314 26.09 25.76 -33.11
CA PHE A 314 25.81 26.35 -31.79
C PHE A 314 27.07 26.39 -30.93
N THR A 315 27.40 27.57 -30.42
CA THR A 315 28.35 27.68 -29.32
C THR A 315 27.70 27.16 -28.05
N HIS A 316 28.49 26.60 -27.11
CA HIS A 316 27.97 26.16 -25.81
C HIS A 316 27.22 27.29 -25.07
N ALA A 317 27.66 28.53 -25.24
CA ALA A 317 27.01 29.71 -24.67
C ALA A 317 25.65 30.02 -25.31
N GLU A 318 25.50 29.90 -26.64
CA GLU A 318 24.22 30.11 -27.31
C GLU A 318 23.23 28.99 -26.99
N LEU A 319 23.70 27.74 -26.89
CA LEU A 319 22.87 26.62 -26.42
C LEU A 319 22.36 26.86 -25.00
N ASP A 320 23.21 27.34 -24.10
CA ASP A 320 22.81 27.64 -22.72
C ASP A 320 21.81 28.78 -22.65
N ARG A 321 22.02 29.86 -23.42
CA ARG A 321 21.06 30.97 -23.53
C ARG A 321 19.69 30.52 -24.05
N ARG A 322 19.67 29.66 -25.06
CA ARG A 322 18.42 29.09 -25.60
C ARG A 322 17.72 28.18 -24.60
N LEU A 323 18.47 27.34 -23.88
CA LEU A 323 17.90 26.48 -22.84
C LEU A 323 17.33 27.30 -21.67
N ASP A 324 18.00 28.38 -21.26
CA ASP A 324 17.48 29.30 -20.24
C ASP A 324 16.19 30.00 -20.71
N HIS A 325 16.17 30.47 -21.95
CA HIS A 325 14.96 31.06 -22.53
C HIS A 325 13.80 30.05 -22.61
N LEU A 326 14.08 28.80 -22.98
CA LEU A 326 13.08 27.74 -23.00
C LEU A 326 12.57 27.44 -21.59
N GLU A 327 13.44 27.32 -20.59
CA GLU A 327 13.06 27.05 -19.20
C GLU A 327 12.15 28.15 -18.64
N GLN A 328 12.43 29.42 -18.93
CA GLN A 328 11.58 30.54 -18.54
C GLN A 328 10.19 30.48 -19.21
N ASN A 329 10.15 30.23 -20.52
CA ASN A 329 8.90 30.07 -21.25
C ASN A 329 8.06 28.90 -20.74
N LEU A 330 8.69 27.74 -20.51
CA LEU A 330 8.02 26.57 -19.95
C LEU A 330 7.56 26.79 -18.52
N ALA A 331 8.32 27.51 -17.69
CA ALA A 331 7.90 27.85 -16.33
C ALA A 331 6.61 28.69 -16.31
N ILE A 332 6.47 29.62 -17.27
CA ILE A 332 5.26 30.44 -17.41
C ILE A 332 4.10 29.61 -17.98
N ARG A 333 4.32 28.89 -19.09
CA ARG A 333 3.27 28.10 -19.76
C ARG A 333 2.81 26.89 -18.94
N ASN A 334 3.68 26.29 -18.13
CA ASN A 334 3.36 25.14 -17.27
C ASN A 334 3.08 25.50 -15.81
N LYS A 335 2.87 26.79 -15.49
CA LYS A 335 2.39 27.19 -14.17
C LYS A 335 1.04 26.51 -13.89
N GLY A 336 0.91 25.88 -12.73
CA GLY A 336 -0.28 25.12 -12.34
C GLY A 336 -0.36 23.68 -12.88
N SER A 337 0.68 23.20 -13.58
CA SER A 337 0.78 21.80 -14.03
C SER A 337 1.03 20.84 -12.87
N LEU A 338 0.62 19.58 -13.03
CA LEU A 338 0.80 18.54 -12.03
C LEU A 338 2.23 17.97 -12.12
N ALA A 339 2.91 17.92 -10.99
CA ALA A 339 4.19 17.26 -10.85
C ALA A 339 4.16 16.28 -9.68
N VAL A 340 4.73 15.10 -9.88
CA VAL A 340 4.86 14.08 -8.86
C VAL A 340 6.31 14.03 -8.40
N ARG A 341 6.55 14.02 -7.10
CA ARG A 341 7.89 13.86 -6.53
C ARG A 341 7.92 12.71 -5.52
N PRO A 342 8.88 11.78 -5.65
CA PRO A 342 9.13 10.83 -4.58
C PRO A 342 9.67 11.58 -3.38
N TYR A 343 9.22 11.21 -2.20
CA TYR A 343 9.75 11.72 -0.94
C TYR A 343 9.80 10.55 0.05
N THR A 344 10.84 10.53 0.87
CA THR A 344 11.00 9.46 1.86
C THR A 344 10.48 9.96 3.21
N LEU A 345 9.53 9.24 3.79
CA LEU A 345 9.00 9.53 5.12
C LEU A 345 10.03 9.12 6.20
N PRO A 346 9.91 9.67 7.44
CA PRO A 346 10.70 9.21 8.58
C PRO A 346 10.65 7.68 8.69
N GLY A 347 11.82 7.02 8.72
CA GLY A 347 11.93 5.56 8.67
C GLY A 347 12.31 4.98 7.29
N GLY A 348 12.55 5.81 6.28
CA GLY A 348 13.14 5.34 5.01
C GLY A 348 12.14 4.76 4.00
N ILE A 349 10.84 5.03 4.16
CA ILE A 349 9.79 4.50 3.27
C ILE A 349 9.48 5.51 2.18
N ASP A 350 9.45 5.08 0.93
CA ASP A 350 9.16 5.95 -0.21
C ASP A 350 7.66 6.23 -0.30
N ALA A 351 7.33 7.50 -0.43
CA ALA A 351 6.00 8.02 -0.63
C ALA A 351 6.03 9.02 -1.78
N VAL A 352 4.84 9.45 -2.20
CA VAL A 352 4.66 10.27 -3.39
C VAL A 352 3.91 11.54 -3.05
N LEU A 353 4.51 12.69 -3.38
CA LEU A 353 3.91 14.00 -3.16
C LEU A 353 3.41 14.56 -4.50
N LEU A 354 2.16 15.03 -4.49
CA LEU A 354 1.60 15.81 -5.59
C LEU A 354 1.90 17.29 -5.38
N LEU A 355 2.53 17.91 -6.37
CA LEU A 355 2.83 19.33 -6.42
C LEU A 355 2.17 19.98 -7.64
N ARG A 356 1.91 21.27 -7.52
CA ARG A 356 1.52 22.14 -8.63
C ARG A 356 2.67 23.08 -8.95
N VAL A 357 3.17 23.03 -10.18
CA VAL A 357 4.37 23.76 -10.57
C VAL A 357 4.11 25.27 -10.49
N GLY A 358 4.95 26.01 -9.76
CA GLY A 358 4.90 27.47 -9.69
C GLY A 358 3.73 28.06 -8.88
N MET A 359 3.07 27.26 -8.03
CA MET A 359 2.01 27.74 -7.13
C MET A 359 2.30 27.34 -5.69
N THR A 360 2.00 28.24 -4.74
CA THR A 360 2.05 27.93 -3.31
C THR A 360 0.74 27.32 -2.82
N VAL A 361 0.75 26.64 -1.67
CA VAL A 361 -0.47 26.04 -1.08
C VAL A 361 -1.56 27.07 -0.82
N ASN A 362 -1.18 28.32 -0.52
CA ASN A 362 -2.12 29.41 -0.24
C ASN A 362 -2.86 29.89 -1.49
N GLU A 363 -2.33 29.63 -2.68
CA GLU A 363 -2.97 29.95 -3.96
C GLU A 363 -3.94 28.85 -4.43
N LEU A 364 -3.98 27.71 -3.73
CA LEU A 364 -4.85 26.58 -4.09
C LEU A 364 -6.22 26.71 -3.44
N THR A 365 -7.27 26.49 -4.22
CA THR A 365 -8.64 26.47 -3.70
C THR A 365 -8.99 25.06 -3.18
N PRO A 366 -10.10 24.90 -2.42
CA PRO A 366 -10.59 23.59 -1.99
C PRO A 366 -10.80 22.59 -3.15
N GLN A 367 -11.03 23.10 -4.37
CA GLN A 367 -11.15 22.29 -5.57
C GLN A 367 -9.85 21.55 -5.89
N GLU A 368 -8.72 22.25 -5.85
CA GLU A 368 -7.38 21.72 -6.07
C GLU A 368 -6.90 20.84 -4.91
N LEU A 369 -7.27 21.20 -3.69
CA LEU A 369 -6.91 20.48 -2.47
C LEU A 369 -7.71 19.20 -2.27
N GLN A 370 -8.79 18.99 -3.04
CA GLN A 370 -9.67 17.81 -2.96
C GLN A 370 -10.14 17.54 -1.52
N THR A 371 -10.57 18.59 -0.81
CA THR A 371 -11.02 18.45 0.58
C THR A 371 -12.21 17.49 0.67
N PRO A 372 -12.17 16.49 1.56
CA PRO A 372 -13.25 15.51 1.67
C PRO A 372 -14.53 16.18 2.18
N THR A 373 -15.65 15.89 1.53
CA THR A 373 -16.98 16.31 1.97
C THR A 373 -17.69 15.09 2.56
N TYR A 374 -18.08 15.17 3.83
CA TYR A 374 -18.82 14.11 4.51
C TYR A 374 -20.31 14.40 4.50
N LEU A 375 -21.14 13.36 4.39
CA LEU A 375 -22.60 13.51 4.47
C LEU A 375 -23.07 13.84 5.89
N HIS A 376 -22.35 13.35 6.90
CA HIS A 376 -22.60 13.59 8.31
C HIS A 376 -21.29 13.78 9.06
N THR A 377 -21.30 14.54 10.15
CA THR A 377 -20.12 14.82 10.99
C THR A 377 -19.45 13.53 11.49
N VAL A 378 -20.25 12.57 11.95
CA VAL A 378 -19.78 11.23 12.38
C VAL A 378 -19.00 10.49 11.29
N HIS A 379 -19.35 10.64 10.00
CA HIS A 379 -18.62 9.94 8.93
C HIS A 379 -17.17 10.40 8.81
N SER A 380 -16.83 11.60 9.32
CA SER A 380 -15.44 12.05 9.41
C SER A 380 -14.59 11.21 10.38
N GLN A 381 -15.21 10.50 11.33
CA GLN A 381 -14.54 9.58 12.26
C GLN A 381 -13.95 8.35 11.57
N MET A 382 -14.31 8.09 10.30
CA MET A 382 -13.61 7.11 9.47
C MET A 382 -12.13 7.49 9.26
N ARG A 383 -11.78 8.77 9.41
CA ARG A 383 -10.43 9.29 9.18
C ARG A 383 -9.69 9.62 10.47
N VAL A 384 -8.37 9.52 10.43
CA VAL A 384 -7.48 9.95 11.51
C VAL A 384 -6.77 11.23 11.09
N ASN A 385 -6.93 12.27 11.88
CA ASN A 385 -6.18 13.50 11.72
C ASN A 385 -4.89 13.43 12.56
N ALA A 386 -3.74 13.54 11.91
CA ALA A 386 -2.44 13.52 12.57
C ALA A 386 -2.25 14.67 13.58
N ARG A 387 -3.03 15.76 13.51
CA ARG A 387 -3.03 16.82 14.54
C ARG A 387 -3.74 16.38 15.82
N ASP A 388 -4.84 15.65 15.68
CA ASP A 388 -5.66 15.24 16.82
C ASP A 388 -5.04 14.04 17.55
N TYR A 389 -4.28 13.24 16.81
CA TYR A 389 -3.56 12.05 17.26
C TYR A 389 -2.10 12.08 16.75
N PRO A 390 -1.24 12.92 17.35
CA PRO A 390 0.16 12.98 16.94
C PRO A 390 0.86 11.65 17.21
N SER A 391 1.74 11.24 16.29
CA SER A 391 2.47 9.95 16.33
C SER A 391 1.62 8.69 16.25
N SER A 392 0.37 8.81 15.81
CA SER A 392 -0.45 7.65 15.48
C SER A 392 0.10 6.89 14.28
N THR A 393 0.24 5.57 14.40
CA THR A 393 0.63 4.66 13.32
C THR A 393 -0.56 4.14 12.51
N PHE A 394 -1.80 4.59 12.79
CA PHE A 394 -3.00 4.10 12.10
C PHE A 394 -2.95 4.24 10.58
N ILE A 395 -2.29 5.28 10.07
CA ILE A 395 -2.15 5.50 8.63
C ILE A 395 -1.26 4.44 7.97
N ASP A 396 -0.29 3.90 8.71
CA ASP A 396 0.63 2.86 8.26
C ASP A 396 -0.05 1.49 8.25
N GLN A 397 -1.01 1.29 9.16
CA GLN A 397 -1.82 0.07 9.27
C GLN A 397 -2.97 0.02 8.27
N ASP A 398 -3.51 1.20 7.93
CA ASP A 398 -4.66 1.31 7.07
C ASP A 398 -4.69 2.63 6.28
N PRO A 399 -4.47 2.58 4.96
CA PRO A 399 -4.46 3.77 4.12
C PRO A 399 -5.83 4.47 4.06
N GLU A 400 -6.93 3.75 4.36
CA GLU A 400 -8.28 4.32 4.40
C GLU A 400 -8.49 5.28 5.58
N THR A 401 -7.56 5.36 6.53
CA THR A 401 -7.63 6.36 7.60
C THR A 401 -7.22 7.76 7.12
N SER A 402 -6.55 7.87 5.97
CA SER A 402 -6.12 9.17 5.42
C SER A 402 -7.30 10.00 4.93
N PRO A 403 -7.47 11.26 5.36
CA PRO A 403 -8.54 12.13 4.88
C PRO A 403 -8.56 12.36 3.37
N SER A 404 -7.40 12.24 2.73
CA SER A 404 -7.21 12.47 1.30
C SER A 404 -7.18 11.16 0.50
N TYR A 405 -7.64 10.03 1.05
CA TYR A 405 -7.59 8.76 0.34
C TYR A 405 -8.63 8.65 -0.80
N ASP A 406 -9.90 8.93 -0.51
CA ASP A 406 -10.99 8.71 -1.49
C ASP A 406 -10.86 9.66 -2.68
N GLY A 407 -10.90 9.10 -3.88
CA GLY A 407 -11.08 9.86 -5.11
C GLY A 407 -12.50 10.42 -5.21
N LYS A 408 -12.66 11.51 -5.96
CA LYS A 408 -13.99 12.08 -6.25
C LYS A 408 -14.86 11.13 -7.09
N ILE A 409 -14.22 10.26 -7.87
CA ILE A 409 -14.89 9.27 -8.71
C ILE A 409 -15.04 7.98 -7.90
N ALA A 410 -16.22 7.37 -7.91
CA ALA A 410 -16.47 6.08 -7.27
C ALA A 410 -15.46 5.01 -7.72
N GLY A 411 -14.94 4.21 -6.79
CA GLY A 411 -13.97 3.16 -7.11
C GLY A 411 -12.53 3.65 -7.35
N THR A 412 -12.22 4.92 -7.08
CA THR A 412 -10.87 5.48 -7.29
C THR A 412 -10.32 6.12 -6.02
N VAL A 413 -9.00 6.31 -6.00
CA VAL A 413 -8.24 7.00 -4.94
C VAL A 413 -7.63 8.30 -5.49
N THR A 414 -7.24 9.21 -4.61
CA THR A 414 -6.41 10.36 -5.01
C THR A 414 -4.95 9.94 -5.23
N VAL A 415 -4.10 10.85 -5.72
CA VAL A 415 -2.65 10.62 -5.82
C VAL A 415 -2.02 10.38 -4.44
N LEU A 416 -2.51 11.07 -3.39
CA LEU A 416 -2.07 10.82 -2.02
C LEU A 416 -2.60 9.49 -1.50
N GLY A 417 -3.83 9.10 -1.83
CA GLY A 417 -4.38 7.77 -1.53
C GLY A 417 -3.54 6.65 -2.15
N TYR A 418 -3.13 6.81 -3.41
CA TYR A 418 -2.18 5.91 -4.07
C TYR A 418 -0.84 5.84 -3.33
N SER A 419 -0.32 6.97 -2.87
CA SER A 419 0.91 7.01 -2.06
C SER A 419 0.80 6.16 -0.80
N GLU A 420 -0.32 6.24 -0.08
CA GLU A 420 -0.52 5.45 1.14
C GLU A 420 -0.68 3.94 0.83
N GLU A 421 -1.35 3.58 -0.27
CA GLU A 421 -1.40 2.17 -0.70
C GLU A 421 -0.05 1.63 -1.14
N TYR A 422 0.73 2.45 -1.88
CA TYR A 422 2.10 2.14 -2.26
C TYR A 422 2.99 1.92 -1.03
N ARG A 423 2.87 2.83 -0.05
CA ARG A 423 3.58 2.74 1.23
C ARG A 423 3.23 1.47 2.00
N ALA A 424 1.93 1.17 2.14
CA ALA A 424 1.46 -0.05 2.80
C ALA A 424 1.98 -1.31 2.08
N HIS A 425 2.05 -1.28 0.75
CA HIS A 425 2.64 -2.35 -0.04
C HIS A 425 4.15 -2.51 0.21
N GLN A 426 4.91 -1.42 0.25
CA GLN A 426 6.34 -1.46 0.58
C GLN A 426 6.59 -2.00 1.99
N LEU A 427 5.83 -1.55 2.98
CA LEU A 427 5.88 -2.05 4.36
C LEU A 427 5.59 -3.54 4.46
N ARG A 428 4.71 -4.07 3.61
CA ARG A 428 4.43 -5.51 3.55
C ARG A 428 5.60 -6.32 3.00
N ILE A 429 6.31 -5.79 2.00
CA ILE A 429 7.47 -6.47 1.39
C ILE A 429 8.69 -6.36 2.32
N LYS A 430 8.91 -5.18 2.91
CA LYS A 430 10.03 -4.87 3.79
C LYS A 430 9.48 -4.27 5.09
N PRO A 431 9.05 -5.11 6.05
CA PRO A 431 8.58 -4.61 7.34
C PRO A 431 9.71 -3.88 8.06
N LEU A 432 9.38 -2.74 8.68
CA LEU A 432 10.33 -2.02 9.51
C LEU A 432 10.71 -2.86 10.74
N LEU A 433 11.98 -2.82 11.13
CA LEU A 433 12.44 -3.44 12.37
C LEU A 433 11.76 -2.74 13.56
N ASN A 434 10.84 -3.44 14.23
CA ASN A 434 10.07 -2.90 15.35
C ASN A 434 10.86 -3.09 16.66
N LEU A 435 11.83 -2.21 16.92
CA LEU A 435 12.52 -2.16 18.21
C LEU A 435 11.61 -1.45 19.23
N GLN A 436 11.03 -2.21 20.14
CA GLN A 436 10.15 -1.67 21.19
C GLN A 436 10.94 -1.42 22.47
N MET A 437 10.92 -0.18 22.96
CA MET A 437 11.40 0.11 24.30
C MET A 437 10.31 -0.20 25.31
N GLN A 438 10.65 -0.96 26.35
CA GLN A 438 9.73 -1.37 27.41
C GLN A 438 10.19 -0.85 28.77
N SER A 439 9.21 -0.62 29.64
CA SER A 439 9.45 -0.26 31.04
C SER A 439 9.75 -1.49 31.90
N ASP A 440 10.44 -1.30 33.02
CA ASP A 440 10.64 -2.31 34.07
C ASP A 440 9.68 -2.12 35.26
N ILE A 441 8.66 -1.24 35.16
CA ILE A 441 7.58 -1.09 36.16
C ILE A 441 6.37 -1.98 35.86
N VAL A 442 5.82 -2.61 36.90
CA VAL A 442 4.52 -3.32 36.86
C VAL A 442 3.42 -2.39 37.34
N LEU A 443 2.32 -2.29 36.60
CA LEU A 443 1.21 -1.39 36.91
C LEU A 443 0.42 -1.87 38.15
N PRO A 444 0.14 -1.01 39.14
CA PRO A 444 -0.61 -1.40 40.33
C PRO A 444 -2.09 -1.66 40.02
N THR A 445 -2.74 -2.44 40.88
CA THR A 445 -4.20 -2.63 40.84
C THR A 445 -4.89 -1.49 41.59
N ILE A 446 -5.57 -0.61 40.86
CA ILE A 446 -6.28 0.55 41.41
C ILE A 446 -7.79 0.25 41.53
N SER A 447 -8.45 0.76 42.57
CA SER A 447 -9.90 0.59 42.73
C SER A 447 -10.69 1.29 41.63
N LEU A 448 -11.81 0.69 41.24
CA LEU A 448 -12.71 1.21 40.20
C LEU A 448 -13.16 2.65 40.49
N ASP A 449 -13.49 2.95 41.75
CA ASP A 449 -13.97 4.26 42.18
C ASP A 449 -12.96 5.38 41.92
N ARG A 450 -11.68 5.10 42.19
CA ARG A 450 -10.59 6.06 41.96
C ARG A 450 -10.39 6.32 40.48
N ILE A 451 -10.46 5.26 39.65
CA ILE A 451 -10.35 5.38 38.19
C ILE A 451 -11.51 6.22 37.63
N VAL A 452 -12.75 5.92 38.02
CA VAL A 452 -13.94 6.67 37.56
C VAL A 452 -13.89 8.13 38.02
N ALA A 453 -13.49 8.40 39.26
CA ALA A 453 -13.32 9.77 39.76
C ALA A 453 -12.32 10.56 38.92
N ARG A 454 -11.18 9.95 38.56
CA ARG A 454 -10.16 10.59 37.72
C ARG A 454 -10.64 10.79 36.28
N LEU A 455 -11.33 9.83 35.68
CA LEU A 455 -11.91 9.97 34.35
C LEU A 455 -12.94 11.12 34.29
N ARG A 456 -13.81 11.24 35.30
CA ARG A 456 -14.75 12.36 35.41
C ARG A 456 -14.01 13.71 35.52
N LEU A 457 -12.95 13.77 36.31
CA LEU A 457 -12.12 14.97 36.44
C LEU A 457 -11.44 15.36 35.13
N LEU A 458 -10.83 14.41 34.41
CA LEU A 458 -10.20 14.66 33.11
C LEU A 458 -11.21 15.13 32.06
N ARG A 459 -12.45 14.65 32.13
CA ARG A 459 -13.53 15.12 31.25
C ARG A 459 -13.93 16.56 31.57
N ALA A 460 -14.08 16.90 32.85
CA ALA A 460 -14.44 18.24 33.29
C ALA A 460 -13.31 19.27 33.08
N SER A 461 -12.05 18.83 33.20
CA SER A 461 -10.84 19.65 33.15
C SER A 461 -9.85 19.14 32.11
N ALA A 462 -10.29 19.06 30.86
CA ALA A 462 -9.55 18.48 29.72
C ALA A 462 -8.25 19.21 29.32
N ILE A 463 -7.81 20.20 30.09
CA ILE A 463 -6.65 21.04 29.80
C ILE A 463 -5.60 20.94 30.92
N THR A 464 -5.91 20.45 32.11
CA THR A 464 -4.98 20.48 33.25
C THR A 464 -4.17 19.19 33.35
N GLU A 465 -2.84 19.30 33.32
CA GLU A 465 -1.94 18.19 33.63
C GLU A 465 -1.76 18.10 35.15
N ASP A 466 -2.09 16.95 35.75
CA ASP A 466 -1.82 16.69 37.16
C ASP A 466 -0.93 15.46 37.28
N ASP A 467 0.37 15.75 37.41
CA ASP A 467 1.43 14.74 37.49
C ASP A 467 1.46 14.04 38.84
N LYS A 468 0.97 14.66 39.92
CA LYS A 468 0.99 14.04 41.27
C LYS A 468 -0.03 12.92 41.35
N ALA A 469 -1.25 13.16 40.89
CA ALA A 469 -2.25 12.10 40.82
C ALA A 469 -1.79 10.97 39.89
N LEU A 470 -1.25 11.31 38.71
CA LEU A 470 -0.77 10.30 37.77
C LEU A 470 0.33 9.42 38.36
N GLN A 471 1.26 9.97 39.16
CA GLN A 471 2.28 9.18 39.86
C GLN A 471 1.67 8.13 40.79
N GLU A 472 0.59 8.45 41.50
CA GLU A 472 -0.13 7.52 42.37
C GLU A 472 -0.78 6.40 41.54
N PHE A 473 -1.43 6.74 40.43
CA PHE A 473 -2.01 5.75 39.52
C PHE A 473 -0.96 4.84 38.87
N LEU A 474 0.27 5.33 38.68
CA LEU A 474 1.38 4.57 38.09
C LEU A 474 2.19 3.76 39.12
N GLY A 475 1.99 3.99 40.44
CA GLY A 475 2.73 3.30 41.50
C GLY A 475 4.23 3.59 41.51
N LEU A 476 4.65 4.79 41.10
CA LEU A 476 6.08 5.11 40.92
C LEU A 476 6.78 5.32 42.27
N SER A 477 7.88 4.58 42.50
CA SER A 477 8.82 4.87 43.60
C SER A 477 9.57 6.18 43.38
N GLN A 478 10.13 6.79 44.43
CA GLN A 478 10.84 8.08 44.33
C GLN A 478 11.99 8.06 43.30
N VAL A 479 12.72 6.94 43.20
CA VAL A 479 13.78 6.75 42.19
C VAL A 479 13.20 6.70 40.78
N LYS A 480 12.08 5.99 40.61
CA LYS A 480 11.40 5.86 39.31
C LYS A 480 10.76 7.19 38.88
N GLN A 481 10.24 7.98 39.82
CA GLN A 481 9.75 9.34 39.54
C GLN A 481 10.84 10.23 38.93
N LEU A 482 12.08 10.13 39.41
CA LEU A 482 13.23 10.84 38.83
C LEU A 482 13.56 10.31 37.43
N GLN A 483 13.64 8.98 37.25
CA GLN A 483 14.00 8.36 35.96
C GLN A 483 13.00 8.68 34.83
N TYR A 484 11.71 8.74 35.15
CA TYR A 484 10.63 8.99 34.20
C TYR A 484 10.21 10.46 34.08
N GLY A 485 10.92 11.37 34.77
CA GLY A 485 10.71 12.81 34.63
C GLY A 485 9.45 13.34 35.35
N PHE A 486 8.94 12.62 36.34
CA PHE A 486 7.82 13.02 37.19
C PHE A 486 8.29 13.82 38.42
N HIS A 487 9.22 14.76 38.21
CA HIS A 487 9.70 15.71 39.23
C HIS A 487 9.62 17.14 38.69
N ALA A 488 9.82 18.13 39.56
CA ALA A 488 9.63 19.56 39.24
C ALA A 488 10.44 20.05 38.02
N SER A 489 11.62 19.47 37.78
CA SER A 489 12.50 19.79 36.64
C SER A 489 12.43 18.78 35.46
N GLY A 490 11.51 17.81 35.50
CA GLY A 490 11.37 16.80 34.45
C GLY A 490 10.63 17.33 33.22
N THR A 491 11.04 16.94 32.01
CA THR A 491 10.43 17.41 30.76
C THR A 491 9.15 16.64 30.42
N ARG A 492 8.19 17.31 29.77
CA ARG A 492 6.96 16.65 29.26
C ARG A 492 7.29 15.51 28.28
N GLN A 493 8.32 15.67 27.46
CA GLN A 493 8.75 14.63 26.51
C GLN A 493 9.15 13.35 27.23
N ARG A 494 9.96 13.46 28.29
CA ARG A 494 10.38 12.30 29.08
C ARG A 494 9.20 11.56 29.70
N ARG A 495 8.19 12.28 30.19
CA ARG A 495 6.95 11.68 30.74
C ARG A 495 6.15 10.94 29.66
N ILE A 496 6.08 11.50 28.45
CA ILE A 496 5.41 10.85 27.30
C ILE A 496 6.14 9.57 26.92
N ASP A 497 7.47 9.61 26.78
CA ASP A 497 8.29 8.42 26.47
C ASP A 497 8.06 7.32 27.52
N SER A 498 8.00 7.72 28.79
CA SER A 498 7.76 6.82 29.92
C SER A 498 6.40 6.13 29.85
N LEU A 499 5.34 6.90 29.52
CA LEU A 499 3.99 6.36 29.35
C LEU A 499 3.91 5.40 28.16
N PHE A 500 4.57 5.70 27.03
CA PHE A 500 4.64 4.77 25.90
C PHE A 500 5.33 3.45 26.26
N MET A 501 6.48 3.51 26.95
CA MET A 501 7.22 2.31 27.38
C MET A 501 6.42 1.45 28.37
N LEU A 502 5.67 2.09 29.26
CA LEU A 502 4.85 1.42 30.27
C LEU A 502 3.64 0.70 29.64
N LEU A 503 2.94 1.37 28.72
CA LEU A 503 1.82 0.78 27.99
C LEU A 503 2.25 -0.34 27.03
N SER A 504 3.49 -0.30 26.56
CA SER A 504 4.05 -1.37 25.70
C SER A 504 4.41 -2.62 26.50
N ARG A 505 4.92 -2.46 27.73
CA ARG A 505 5.26 -3.58 28.62
C ARG A 505 4.03 -4.39 29.04
N SER A 506 2.92 -3.72 29.32
CA SER A 506 1.74 -4.38 29.88
C SER A 506 1.13 -5.44 28.97
N HIS A 507 1.31 -5.32 27.65
CA HIS A 507 0.90 -6.34 26.67
C HIS A 507 1.80 -7.60 26.69
N ALA A 508 3.07 -7.48 27.07
CA ALA A 508 4.02 -8.60 27.05
C ALA A 508 4.00 -9.41 28.36
N ASP A 509 3.93 -8.73 29.51
CA ASP A 509 4.01 -9.38 30.83
C ASP A 509 2.65 -9.91 31.33
N GLU A 510 1.55 -9.24 30.98
CA GLU A 510 0.18 -9.66 31.34
C GLU A 510 -0.74 -9.52 30.11
N PRO A 511 -0.63 -10.41 29.10
CA PRO A 511 -1.34 -10.28 27.82
C PRO A 511 -2.87 -10.20 27.98
N ASP A 512 -3.42 -10.75 29.06
CA ASP A 512 -4.85 -10.76 29.34
C ASP A 512 -5.35 -9.53 30.10
N ARG A 513 -4.45 -8.73 30.71
CA ARG A 513 -4.84 -7.55 31.50
C ARG A 513 -5.34 -6.42 30.61
N PHE A 514 -4.72 -6.21 29.46
CA PHE A 514 -5.15 -5.19 28.51
C PHE A 514 -5.35 -5.77 27.12
N VAL A 515 -6.62 -5.84 26.72
CA VAL A 515 -7.03 -6.36 25.41
C VAL A 515 -6.50 -5.46 24.28
N ASP A 516 -5.99 -6.04 23.19
CA ASP A 516 -5.69 -5.30 21.95
C ASP A 516 -7.00 -4.83 21.31
N LEU A 517 -7.27 -3.54 21.46
CA LEU A 517 -8.49 -2.88 21.00
C LEU A 517 -8.62 -2.84 19.47
N ARG A 518 -7.52 -3.08 18.72
CA ARG A 518 -7.56 -3.12 17.24
C ARG A 518 -8.21 -4.39 16.70
N ASN A 519 -8.03 -5.49 17.41
CA ASN A 519 -8.53 -6.82 17.00
C ASN A 519 -9.90 -7.11 17.60
N THR A 520 -10.38 -6.26 18.51
CA THR A 520 -11.65 -6.44 19.21
C THR A 520 -12.78 -5.78 18.43
N SER A 521 -13.72 -6.57 17.91
CA SER A 521 -14.90 -6.08 17.17
C SER A 521 -16.10 -5.71 18.07
N ALA A 522 -15.90 -5.72 19.40
CA ALA A 522 -16.94 -5.55 20.42
C ALA A 522 -16.38 -4.85 21.68
N ILE A 523 -15.94 -3.59 21.57
CA ILE A 523 -15.34 -2.83 22.68
C ILE A 523 -16.34 -2.63 23.82
N SER A 524 -17.61 -2.41 23.50
CA SER A 524 -18.70 -2.26 24.47
C SER A 524 -18.91 -3.49 25.35
N SER A 525 -18.54 -4.68 24.87
CA SER A 525 -18.63 -5.92 25.67
C SER A 525 -17.76 -5.85 26.93
N LEU A 526 -16.65 -5.10 26.90
CA LEU A 526 -15.68 -4.98 27.99
C LEU A 526 -16.23 -4.22 29.19
N PHE A 527 -17.26 -3.39 29.02
CA PHE A 527 -17.85 -2.61 30.11
C PHE A 527 -19.37 -2.78 30.30
N LEU A 528 -20.13 -3.14 29.25
CA LEU A 528 -21.58 -3.36 29.33
C LEU A 528 -21.96 -4.73 29.89
N THR A 529 -21.10 -5.74 29.83
CA THR A 529 -21.42 -7.06 30.40
C THR A 529 -21.42 -6.97 31.94
N ALA A 530 -22.58 -7.28 32.53
CA ALA A 530 -22.91 -6.85 33.90
C ALA A 530 -22.53 -7.82 35.02
N ARG A 531 -22.37 -9.13 34.76
CA ARG A 531 -22.49 -10.12 35.86
C ARG A 531 -21.19 -10.72 36.41
N ASN A 532 -20.11 -10.88 35.64
CA ASN A 532 -18.95 -11.70 36.11
C ASN A 532 -17.55 -11.05 35.97
N ASN A 533 -17.43 -9.85 35.40
CA ASN A 533 -16.13 -9.32 34.94
C ASN A 533 -15.81 -7.91 35.47
N GLU A 534 -15.98 -7.65 36.77
CA GLU A 534 -15.58 -6.35 37.37
C GLU A 534 -14.09 -6.06 37.14
N THR A 535 -13.25 -7.10 37.17
CA THR A 535 -11.82 -7.05 36.83
C THR A 535 -11.59 -6.54 35.40
N THR A 536 -12.24 -7.12 34.39
CA THR A 536 -12.12 -6.68 32.99
C THR A 536 -12.60 -5.25 32.79
N ARG A 537 -13.71 -4.87 33.44
CA ARG A 537 -14.21 -3.49 33.39
C ARG A 537 -13.22 -2.51 34.01
N ARG A 538 -12.67 -2.84 35.18
CA ARG A 538 -11.65 -2.04 35.87
C ARG A 538 -10.41 -1.87 35.00
N ASP A 539 -9.90 -2.96 34.44
CA ASP A 539 -8.67 -2.94 33.64
C ASP A 539 -8.87 -2.18 32.31
N PHE A 540 -10.03 -2.34 31.67
CA PHE A 540 -10.42 -1.53 30.52
C PHE A 540 -10.47 -0.03 30.84
N LEU A 541 -11.16 0.36 31.92
CA LEU A 541 -11.26 1.77 32.32
C LEU A 541 -9.91 2.36 32.74
N TYR A 542 -9.05 1.55 33.36
CA TYR A 542 -7.70 1.97 33.69
C TYR A 542 -6.86 2.20 32.42
N CYS A 543 -7.02 1.35 31.41
CA CYS A 543 -6.41 1.55 30.10
C CYS A 543 -6.89 2.84 29.43
N MET A 544 -8.21 3.09 29.43
CA MET A 544 -8.79 4.34 28.90
C MET A 544 -8.25 5.58 29.62
N LEU A 545 -8.06 5.49 30.94
CA LEU A 545 -7.47 6.56 31.74
C LEU A 545 -6.03 6.87 31.30
N LEU A 546 -5.17 5.85 31.20
CA LEU A 546 -3.78 6.02 30.78
C LEU A 546 -3.67 6.55 29.35
N GLY A 547 -4.52 6.06 28.43
CA GLY A 547 -4.61 6.57 27.06
C GLY A 547 -5.03 8.04 27.00
N ALA A 548 -6.01 8.46 27.82
CA ALA A 548 -6.45 9.85 27.89
C ALA A 548 -5.36 10.79 28.44
N GLU A 549 -4.64 10.38 29.50
CA GLU A 549 -3.53 11.13 30.10
C GLU A 549 -2.34 11.28 29.13
N LEU A 550 -2.05 10.24 28.34
CA LEU A 550 -1.04 10.27 27.29
C LEU A 550 -1.45 11.22 26.16
N LEU A 551 -2.68 11.11 25.66
CA LEU A 551 -3.19 11.95 24.58
C LEU A 551 -3.22 13.44 24.95
N LEU A 552 -3.60 13.75 26.20
CA LEU A 552 -3.58 15.11 26.74
C LEU A 552 -2.18 15.73 26.63
N ARG A 553 -1.15 15.00 27.04
CA ARG A 553 0.25 15.45 27.01
C ARG A 553 0.77 15.57 25.58
N LEU A 554 0.42 14.61 24.73
CA LEU A 554 0.77 14.61 23.31
C LEU A 554 0.24 15.84 22.57
N ARG A 555 -1.01 16.24 22.82
CA ARG A 555 -1.63 17.43 22.19
C ARG A 555 -0.99 18.76 22.61
N LYS A 556 -0.28 18.78 23.74
CA LYS A 556 0.44 19.96 24.25
C LYS A 556 1.90 20.02 23.82
N GLN A 557 2.39 19.04 23.06
CA GLN A 557 3.74 19.06 22.51
C GLN A 557 3.78 19.82 21.18
N PRO A 558 4.91 20.43 20.81
CA PRO A 558 5.10 20.98 19.47
C PRO A 558 4.90 19.88 18.40
N LEU A 559 4.22 20.24 17.31
CA LEU A 559 3.89 19.34 16.19
C LEU A 559 5.12 18.71 15.49
N LEU A 560 6.32 19.23 15.74
CA LEU A 560 7.58 18.75 15.19
C LEU A 560 8.18 17.58 15.98
N THR A 561 7.65 17.30 17.18
CA THR A 561 8.16 16.24 18.05
C THR A 561 7.68 14.89 17.53
N SER A 562 8.59 14.05 17.04
CA SER A 562 8.29 12.72 16.54
C SER A 562 8.46 11.68 17.65
N TYR A 563 7.46 10.81 17.82
CA TYR A 563 7.53 9.65 18.71
C TYR A 563 7.49 8.33 17.93
N ALA A 564 7.80 8.36 16.62
CA ALA A 564 7.68 7.22 15.71
C ALA A 564 8.52 5.98 16.13
N SER A 565 9.57 6.16 16.94
CA SER A 565 10.41 5.06 17.44
C SER A 565 9.90 4.39 18.72
N ILE A 566 8.89 4.97 19.40
CA ILE A 566 8.38 4.46 20.68
C ILE A 566 6.86 4.20 20.59
N ALA A 567 6.15 4.92 19.73
CA ALA A 567 4.73 4.67 19.47
C ALA A 567 4.54 3.31 18.81
N THR A 568 3.75 2.46 19.45
CA THR A 568 3.36 1.16 18.91
C THR A 568 1.96 1.23 18.32
N ASP A 569 1.62 0.28 17.46
CA ASP A 569 0.28 0.20 16.89
C ASP A 569 -0.80 0.02 17.97
N TYR A 570 -0.48 -0.74 19.02
CA TYR A 570 -1.34 -0.89 20.19
C TYR A 570 -1.63 0.46 20.85
N THR A 571 -0.58 1.24 21.15
CA THR A 571 -0.74 2.56 21.78
C THR A 571 -1.52 3.52 20.87
N SER A 572 -1.35 3.42 19.55
CA SER A 572 -2.15 4.20 18.60
C SER A 572 -3.63 3.84 18.68
N GLY A 573 -3.96 2.54 18.67
CA GLY A 573 -5.32 2.02 18.90
C GLY A 573 -5.94 2.55 20.19
N LEU A 574 -5.18 2.46 21.28
CA LEU A 574 -5.58 2.94 22.60
C LEU A 574 -5.87 4.46 22.61
N LEU A 575 -5.03 5.28 22.00
CA LEU A 575 -5.22 6.73 21.96
C LEU A 575 -6.54 7.10 21.27
N VAL A 576 -6.88 6.44 20.18
CA VAL A 576 -8.12 6.67 19.44
C VAL A 576 -9.33 6.18 20.24
N THR A 577 -9.29 4.97 20.79
CA THR A 577 -10.39 4.45 21.62
C THR A 577 -10.60 5.29 22.88
N ALA A 578 -9.53 5.71 23.56
CA ALA A 578 -9.63 6.55 24.75
C ALA A 578 -10.25 7.92 24.43
N ALA A 579 -9.87 8.54 23.31
CA ALA A 579 -10.49 9.78 22.86
C ALA A 579 -11.99 9.61 22.56
N ALA A 580 -12.34 8.57 21.80
CA ALA A 580 -13.72 8.26 21.47
C ALA A 580 -14.56 7.96 22.72
N PHE A 581 -14.00 7.20 23.67
CA PHE A 581 -14.64 6.89 24.95
C PHE A 581 -14.90 8.15 25.78
N MET A 582 -13.88 9.01 25.93
CA MET A 582 -14.00 10.26 26.71
C MET A 582 -15.01 11.25 26.11
N GLN A 583 -15.16 11.26 24.78
CA GLN A 583 -16.13 12.09 24.09
C GLN A 583 -17.55 11.51 24.19
N ASN A 584 -17.70 10.21 23.91
CA ASN A 584 -19.01 9.63 23.63
C ASN A 584 -19.66 8.90 24.82
N VAL A 585 -18.90 8.46 25.83
CA VAL A 585 -19.42 7.61 26.92
C VAL A 585 -19.44 8.36 28.24
N GLN A 586 -20.59 8.48 28.89
CA GLN A 586 -20.76 9.07 30.21
C GLN A 586 -20.94 7.97 31.27
N ILE A 587 -20.22 8.11 32.40
CA ILE A 587 -20.29 7.16 33.53
C ILE A 587 -21.12 7.80 34.64
N ILE A 588 -22.27 7.21 34.97
CA ILE A 588 -23.20 7.68 36.00
C ILE A 588 -23.28 6.65 37.13
N ASP A 589 -23.49 7.12 38.35
CA ASP A 589 -23.69 6.24 39.51
C ASP A 589 -25.07 5.56 39.40
N SER A 590 -25.11 4.25 39.59
CA SER A 590 -26.34 3.45 39.45
C SER A 590 -27.25 3.59 40.68
N SER A 591 -27.67 4.81 41.02
CA SER A 591 -28.52 5.05 42.19
C SER A 591 -29.88 5.56 41.74
N PHE A 592 -30.86 4.65 41.54
CA PHE A 592 -32.28 4.91 41.82
C PHE A 592 -33.07 3.58 41.89
N ASN A 593 -33.58 3.27 43.09
CA ASN A 593 -34.64 2.31 43.45
C ASN A 593 -34.52 0.86 42.96
N SER A 594 -33.83 0.01 43.72
CA SER A 594 -34.39 -1.32 44.01
C SER A 594 -34.17 -1.64 45.48
N SER A 595 -35.27 -1.75 46.21
CA SER A 595 -35.34 -2.41 47.50
C SER A 595 -34.75 -3.82 47.37
N GLY A 596 -33.62 -4.06 48.03
CA GLY A 596 -33.24 -5.39 48.51
C GLY A 596 -32.59 -6.38 47.53
N SER A 597 -31.92 -5.95 46.46
CA SER A 597 -31.08 -6.85 45.65
C SER A 597 -29.65 -6.32 45.51
N SER A 598 -28.67 -7.04 46.08
CA SER A 598 -27.24 -6.69 46.05
C SER A 598 -26.56 -6.95 44.70
N THR A 599 -27.31 -7.12 43.60
CA THR A 599 -26.80 -7.55 42.30
C THR A 599 -26.87 -6.48 41.19
N ALA A 600 -27.16 -5.22 41.53
CA ALA A 600 -27.20 -4.14 40.54
C ALA A 600 -25.78 -3.60 40.24
N PRO A 601 -25.42 -3.36 38.96
CA PRO A 601 -24.09 -2.88 38.60
C PRO A 601 -23.89 -1.44 39.08
N ARG A 602 -22.87 -1.19 39.91
CA ARG A 602 -22.54 0.08 40.60
C ARG A 602 -22.43 1.34 39.71
N TYR A 603 -22.09 1.16 38.44
CA TYR A 603 -21.96 2.24 37.46
C TYR A 603 -22.77 1.91 36.21
N ALA A 604 -23.48 2.91 35.69
CA ALA A 604 -24.19 2.85 34.42
C ALA A 604 -23.44 3.67 33.36
N PHE A 605 -23.44 3.17 32.11
CA PHE A 605 -22.80 3.81 30.98
C PHE A 605 -23.85 4.33 30.01
N ILE A 606 -23.78 5.63 29.70
CA ILE A 606 -24.74 6.32 28.82
C ILE A 606 -24.00 6.85 27.59
N ALA A 607 -24.54 6.61 26.40
CA ALA A 607 -24.02 7.18 25.16
C ALA A 607 -24.53 8.62 24.98
N ALA A 608 -23.60 9.59 25.02
CA ALA A 608 -23.92 11.02 24.95
C ALA A 608 -24.49 11.44 23.59
N HIS A 609 -23.94 10.90 22.50
CA HIS A 609 -24.26 11.27 21.11
C HIS A 609 -25.01 10.18 20.33
N HIS A 610 -25.76 9.30 21.02
CA HIS A 610 -26.45 8.17 20.37
C HIS A 610 -27.41 8.61 19.25
N ARG A 611 -28.07 9.78 19.37
CA ARG A 611 -28.97 10.32 18.35
C ARG A 611 -28.24 10.66 17.05
N GLU A 612 -27.08 11.30 17.17
CA GLU A 612 -26.22 11.64 16.03
C GLU A 612 -25.69 10.37 15.35
N GLN A 613 -25.36 9.33 16.13
CA GLN A 613 -24.93 8.03 15.59
C GLN A 613 -26.06 7.30 14.85
N SER A 614 -27.29 7.36 15.37
CA SER A 614 -28.47 6.82 14.68
C SER A 614 -28.76 7.58 13.39
N GLU A 615 -28.72 8.92 13.41
CA GLU A 615 -28.90 9.73 12.19
C GLU A 615 -27.81 9.40 11.16
N ALA A 616 -26.54 9.33 11.57
CA ALA A 616 -25.43 9.01 10.67
C ALA A 616 -25.61 7.66 9.94
N LEU A 617 -26.14 6.64 10.63
CA LEU A 617 -26.45 5.34 10.02
C LEU A 617 -27.60 5.44 9.00
N MET A 618 -28.64 6.22 9.31
CA MET A 618 -29.76 6.44 8.38
C MET A 618 -29.32 7.20 7.15
N ARG A 619 -28.54 8.28 7.29
CA ARG A 619 -27.97 9.04 6.16
C ARG A 619 -27.10 8.15 5.27
N PHE A 620 -26.34 7.23 5.86
CA PHE A 620 -25.58 6.24 5.11
C PHE A 620 -26.50 5.29 4.31
N GLY A 621 -27.54 4.74 4.94
CA GLY A 621 -28.53 3.88 4.28
C GLY A 621 -29.29 4.56 3.14
N GLU A 622 -29.71 5.81 3.35
CA GLU A 622 -30.35 6.65 2.33
C GLU A 622 -29.40 6.91 1.15
N ALA A 623 -28.16 7.24 1.45
CA ALA A 623 -27.17 7.55 0.43
C ALA A 623 -26.82 6.33 -0.42
N ILE A 624 -26.70 5.13 0.18
CA ILE A 624 -26.45 3.88 -0.55
C ILE A 624 -27.73 3.25 -1.14
N ALA A 625 -28.88 3.91 -1.01
CA ALA A 625 -30.20 3.43 -1.48
C ALA A 625 -30.51 2.00 -1.02
N TRP A 626 -30.37 1.78 0.29
CA TRP A 626 -30.68 0.53 0.97
C TRP A 626 -32.15 0.12 0.75
N PRO A 627 -32.47 -1.16 0.47
CA PRO A 627 -33.84 -1.59 0.20
C PRO A 627 -34.76 -1.61 1.43
N TYR A 628 -34.23 -1.85 2.63
CA TYR A 628 -35.01 -2.03 3.86
C TYR A 628 -34.88 -0.82 4.80
N MET A 629 -35.03 0.39 4.25
CA MET A 629 -34.85 1.63 5.01
C MET A 629 -35.90 1.81 6.11
N ASP A 630 -37.15 1.45 5.85
CA ASP A 630 -38.25 1.61 6.82
C ASP A 630 -38.01 0.72 8.04
N GLU A 631 -37.68 -0.56 7.80
CA GLU A 631 -37.33 -1.50 8.88
C GLU A 631 -36.14 -1.02 9.72
N ALA A 632 -35.10 -0.48 9.06
CA ALA A 632 -33.92 0.02 9.74
C ALA A 632 -34.24 1.25 10.61
N ARG A 633 -35.13 2.13 10.15
CA ARG A 633 -35.56 3.33 10.87
C ARG A 633 -36.34 2.95 12.13
N ASP A 634 -37.35 2.10 11.99
CA ASP A 634 -38.19 1.63 13.10
C ASP A 634 -37.36 0.94 14.20
N PHE A 635 -36.38 0.14 13.78
CA PHE A 635 -35.48 -0.51 14.73
C PHE A 635 -34.60 0.50 15.48
N MET A 636 -33.99 1.45 14.77
CA MET A 636 -33.04 2.41 15.35
C MET A 636 -33.67 3.40 16.33
N GLU A 637 -34.96 3.73 16.17
CA GLU A 637 -35.70 4.57 17.13
C GLU A 637 -35.77 3.96 18.52
N SER A 638 -35.88 2.63 18.60
CA SER A 638 -35.96 1.89 19.87
C SER A 638 -34.67 1.20 20.27
N ALA A 639 -33.66 1.13 19.40
CA ALA A 639 -32.42 0.39 19.66
C ALA A 639 -31.71 0.84 20.94
N TYR A 640 -31.54 2.14 21.15
CA TYR A 640 -30.85 2.65 22.33
C TYR A 640 -31.63 2.40 23.63
N THR A 641 -32.95 2.56 23.61
CA THR A 641 -33.78 2.33 24.81
C THR A 641 -33.77 0.86 25.23
N ARG A 642 -33.72 -0.07 24.27
CA ARG A 642 -33.53 -1.51 24.53
C ARG A 642 -32.17 -1.81 25.17
N ILE A 643 -31.09 -1.15 24.72
CA ILE A 643 -29.76 -1.30 25.32
C ILE A 643 -29.74 -0.83 26.78
N VAL A 644 -30.34 0.33 27.07
CA VAL A 644 -30.44 0.86 28.45
C VAL A 644 -31.28 -0.06 29.35
N ARG A 645 -32.29 -0.73 28.81
CA ARG A 645 -33.09 -1.74 29.52
C ARG A 645 -32.36 -3.07 29.75
N GLY A 646 -31.16 -3.24 29.21
CA GLY A 646 -30.38 -4.47 29.32
C GLY A 646 -30.85 -5.61 28.42
N GLU A 647 -31.62 -5.30 27.36
CA GLU A 647 -32.03 -6.30 26.37
C GLU A 647 -30.82 -6.73 25.51
N ALA A 648 -30.79 -8.01 25.12
CA ALA A 648 -29.72 -8.57 24.30
C ALA A 648 -29.69 -7.89 22.93
N ASN A 649 -28.64 -7.10 22.69
CA ASN A 649 -28.33 -6.48 21.41
C ASN A 649 -26.96 -6.95 20.92
N SER A 650 -26.72 -6.87 19.61
CA SER A 650 -25.40 -7.15 19.06
C SER A 650 -24.39 -6.10 19.56
N PHE A 651 -23.24 -6.54 20.06
CA PHE A 651 -22.19 -5.65 20.54
C PHE A 651 -21.67 -4.70 19.45
N SER A 652 -21.73 -5.09 18.16
CA SER A 652 -21.36 -4.19 17.06
C SER A 652 -22.32 -2.99 16.96
N LEU A 653 -23.62 -3.20 17.24
CA LEU A 653 -24.58 -2.11 17.30
C LEU A 653 -24.35 -1.21 18.53
N CYS A 654 -23.99 -1.81 19.66
CA CYS A 654 -23.60 -1.06 20.85
C CYS A 654 -22.35 -0.20 20.57
N ASP A 655 -21.31 -0.75 19.93
CA ASP A 655 -20.10 0.00 19.58
C ASP A 655 -20.38 1.19 18.66
N TRP A 656 -21.33 1.04 17.71
CA TRP A 656 -21.76 2.14 16.86
C TRP A 656 -22.51 3.22 17.65
N LEU A 657 -23.51 2.85 18.45
CA LEU A 657 -24.33 3.80 19.22
C LEU A 657 -23.52 4.54 20.30
N PHE A 658 -22.53 3.87 20.90
CA PHE A 658 -21.59 4.48 21.84
C PHE A 658 -20.44 5.23 21.13
N GLY A 659 -20.38 5.22 19.79
CA GLY A 659 -19.35 5.93 19.02
C GLY A 659 -17.93 5.42 19.31
N LEU A 660 -17.76 4.11 19.54
CA LEU A 660 -16.49 3.46 19.86
C LEU A 660 -15.85 2.76 18.65
N THR A 661 -16.43 2.92 17.46
CA THR A 661 -15.92 2.30 16.24
C THR A 661 -14.60 2.94 15.82
N LEU A 662 -13.57 2.10 15.62
CA LEU A 662 -12.25 2.54 15.18
C LEU A 662 -12.24 2.99 13.71
N PRO A 663 -11.36 3.94 13.33
CA PRO A 663 -11.28 4.51 11.98
C PRO A 663 -10.82 3.50 10.91
N GLY A 664 -10.96 3.90 9.63
CA GLY A 664 -10.52 3.13 8.47
C GLY A 664 -11.46 1.98 8.08
N LYS A 665 -10.88 0.83 7.74
CA LYS A 665 -11.54 -0.42 7.33
C LYS A 665 -12.48 -0.95 8.40
N LEU A 666 -12.17 -0.71 9.69
CA LEU A 666 -13.03 -1.10 10.81
C LEU A 666 -14.32 -0.27 10.82
N PHE A 667 -14.22 1.04 10.63
CA PHE A 667 -15.37 1.93 10.49
C PHE A 667 -16.26 1.54 9.31
N ARG A 668 -15.65 1.38 8.13
CA ARG A 668 -16.33 0.90 6.92
C ARG A 668 -17.04 -0.43 7.17
N HIS A 669 -16.39 -1.38 7.82
CA HIS A 669 -16.98 -2.69 8.05
C HIS A 669 -18.15 -2.64 9.05
N HIS A 670 -17.99 -1.93 10.16
CA HIS A 670 -19.02 -1.82 11.21
C HIS A 670 -20.28 -1.11 10.73
N ILE A 671 -20.15 0.01 10.00
CA ILE A 671 -21.34 0.78 9.56
C ILE A 671 -22.30 -0.09 8.72
N MET A 672 -21.78 -0.95 7.84
CA MET A 672 -22.59 -1.86 7.04
C MET A 672 -23.15 -3.02 7.86
N CYS A 673 -22.36 -3.60 8.77
CA CYS A 673 -22.87 -4.64 9.68
C CYS A 673 -24.00 -4.10 10.56
N CYS A 674 -23.90 -2.87 11.07
CA CYS A 674 -24.95 -2.23 11.84
C CYS A 674 -26.23 -2.02 11.01
N LEU A 675 -26.09 -1.63 9.74
CA LEU A 675 -27.24 -1.48 8.83
C LEU A 675 -27.95 -2.83 8.61
N VAL A 676 -27.19 -3.92 8.39
CA VAL A 676 -27.74 -5.27 8.24
C VAL A 676 -28.44 -5.75 9.52
N LEU A 677 -27.84 -5.50 10.69
CA LEU A 677 -28.40 -5.88 11.98
C LEU A 677 -29.65 -5.07 12.34
N ALA A 678 -29.77 -3.85 11.83
CA ALA A 678 -30.94 -2.98 12.02
C ALA A 678 -32.13 -3.37 11.13
N SER A 679 -31.90 -4.04 10.00
CA SER A 679 -32.98 -4.50 9.10
C SER A 679 -33.41 -5.93 9.41
N GLN A 680 -34.66 -6.12 9.84
CA GLN A 680 -35.19 -7.44 10.21
C GLN A 680 -35.08 -8.47 9.07
N SER A 681 -35.34 -8.04 7.83
CA SER A 681 -35.23 -8.87 6.63
C SER A 681 -33.81 -9.33 6.33
N ALA A 682 -32.78 -8.55 6.68
CA ALA A 682 -31.37 -8.88 6.43
C ALA A 682 -30.63 -9.43 7.66
N LYS A 683 -31.23 -9.32 8.86
CA LYS A 683 -30.62 -9.65 10.15
C LYS A 683 -30.09 -11.08 10.24
N HIS A 684 -30.73 -12.03 9.54
CA HIS A 684 -30.32 -13.43 9.51
C HIS A 684 -28.94 -13.66 8.88
N HIS A 685 -28.43 -12.71 8.08
CA HIS A 685 -27.06 -12.79 7.53
C HIS A 685 -25.97 -12.49 8.56
N GLY A 686 -26.30 -11.87 9.70
CA GLY A 686 -25.33 -11.52 10.74
C GLY A 686 -24.24 -10.54 10.26
N SER A 687 -23.14 -10.48 11.02
CA SER A 687 -21.98 -9.66 10.69
C SER A 687 -21.06 -10.36 9.69
N ALA A 688 -20.39 -9.58 8.83
CA ALA A 688 -19.46 -10.10 7.85
C ALA A 688 -18.20 -10.71 8.51
N TYR A 689 -17.68 -11.79 7.92
CA TYR A 689 -16.47 -12.46 8.40
C TYR A 689 -15.18 -11.69 8.08
N TYR A 690 -15.09 -11.10 6.89
CA TYR A 690 -13.91 -10.35 6.43
C TYR A 690 -14.28 -8.91 6.10
N TYR A 691 -13.32 -8.00 6.23
CA TYR A 691 -13.49 -6.58 5.93
C TYR A 691 -13.75 -6.28 4.45
N ASP A 692 -13.37 -7.22 3.57
CA ASP A 692 -13.48 -7.11 2.11
C ASP A 692 -14.68 -7.88 1.54
N ASN A 693 -15.55 -8.42 2.40
CA ASN A 693 -16.78 -9.06 1.96
C ASN A 693 -17.75 -8.05 1.35
N GLY A 694 -18.33 -8.39 0.19
CA GLY A 694 -19.52 -7.74 -0.33
C GLY A 694 -20.79 -8.37 0.23
N LEU A 695 -21.89 -7.65 0.10
CA LEU A 695 -23.21 -8.08 0.53
C LEU A 695 -24.17 -8.11 -0.66
N VAL A 696 -24.90 -9.21 -0.82
CA VAL A 696 -25.97 -9.35 -1.80
C VAL A 696 -27.30 -9.46 -1.09
N VAL A 697 -28.24 -8.58 -1.45
CA VAL A 697 -29.58 -8.50 -0.84
C VAL A 697 -30.62 -8.32 -1.93
N GLY A 698 -31.48 -9.33 -2.10
CA GLY A 698 -32.49 -9.34 -3.14
C GLY A 698 -31.84 -9.24 -4.52
N THR A 699 -32.19 -8.20 -5.29
CA THR A 699 -31.66 -7.94 -6.65
C THR A 699 -30.47 -6.97 -6.67
N LYS A 700 -30.03 -6.49 -5.50
CA LYS A 700 -28.95 -5.50 -5.36
C LYS A 700 -27.74 -6.13 -4.67
N SER A 701 -26.55 -5.64 -4.99
CA SER A 701 -25.32 -5.94 -4.26
C SER A 701 -24.56 -4.68 -3.88
N TYR A 702 -23.75 -4.81 -2.84
CA TYR A 702 -22.97 -3.76 -2.19
C TYR A 702 -21.55 -4.26 -1.98
N TRP A 703 -20.55 -3.48 -2.36
CA TRP A 703 -19.14 -3.91 -2.34
C TRP A 703 -18.26 -2.85 -1.68
N PRO A 704 -17.29 -3.22 -0.83
CA PRO A 704 -16.31 -2.28 -0.37
C PRO A 704 -15.51 -1.72 -1.55
N VAL A 705 -15.31 -0.40 -1.59
CA VAL A 705 -14.69 0.34 -2.71
C VAL A 705 -13.29 -0.17 -3.02
N ARG A 706 -12.55 -0.68 -2.03
CA ARG A 706 -11.18 -1.21 -2.19
C ARG A 706 -11.12 -2.59 -2.82
N THR A 707 -12.24 -3.32 -2.89
CA THR A 707 -12.29 -4.62 -3.57
C THR A 707 -12.25 -4.45 -5.08
N VAL A 708 -11.87 -5.51 -5.81
CA VAL A 708 -11.84 -5.48 -7.28
C VAL A 708 -13.20 -5.11 -7.89
N LEU A 709 -14.31 -5.63 -7.34
CA LEU A 709 -15.65 -5.27 -7.79
C LEU A 709 -16.00 -3.83 -7.43
N GLY A 710 -15.69 -3.37 -6.21
CA GLY A 710 -15.90 -1.97 -5.81
C GLY A 710 -15.15 -0.97 -6.70
N ARG A 711 -13.91 -1.29 -7.08
CA ARG A 711 -13.10 -0.47 -7.98
C ARG A 711 -13.62 -0.48 -9.41
N VAL A 712 -13.95 -1.64 -9.96
CA VAL A 712 -14.39 -1.77 -11.35
C VAL A 712 -15.82 -1.22 -11.54
N LEU A 713 -16.76 -1.62 -10.69
CA LEU A 713 -18.16 -1.20 -10.79
C LEU A 713 -18.39 0.28 -10.45
N GLY A 714 -17.40 0.95 -9.83
CA GLY A 714 -17.38 2.41 -9.70
C GLY A 714 -17.37 3.16 -11.05
N GLY A 715 -17.03 2.48 -12.15
CA GLY A 715 -17.11 3.00 -13.52
C GLY A 715 -18.52 2.96 -14.13
N LEU A 716 -19.52 2.42 -13.43
CA LEU A 716 -20.92 2.52 -13.87
C LEU A 716 -21.39 4.00 -13.81
N GLN A 717 -22.51 4.32 -14.46
CA GLN A 717 -23.01 5.70 -14.49
C GLN A 717 -23.65 6.18 -13.18
N ASN A 718 -24.34 5.28 -12.47
CA ASN A 718 -25.08 5.60 -11.24
C ASN A 718 -24.61 4.92 -9.94
N PRO A 719 -23.35 4.42 -9.79
CA PRO A 719 -22.94 3.82 -8.54
C PRO A 719 -22.72 4.91 -7.51
N ARG A 720 -23.35 4.76 -6.34
CA ARG A 720 -23.12 5.66 -5.21
C ARG A 720 -22.01 5.08 -4.36
N ALA A 721 -21.05 5.92 -3.97
CA ALA A 721 -19.93 5.55 -3.13
C ALA A 721 -19.93 6.40 -1.86
N VAL A 722 -20.06 5.78 -0.70
CA VAL A 722 -20.16 6.47 0.60
C VAL A 722 -19.50 5.63 1.68
N CYS A 723 -18.71 6.26 2.56
CA CYS A 723 -18.04 5.60 3.70
C CYS A 723 -17.29 4.30 3.30
N GLY A 724 -16.62 4.31 2.15
CA GLY A 724 -15.89 3.14 1.63
C GLY A 724 -16.74 2.03 1.04
N TRP A 725 -18.06 2.20 0.87
CA TRP A 725 -18.96 1.25 0.21
C TRP A 725 -19.46 1.75 -1.13
N LEU A 726 -19.61 0.83 -2.08
CA LEU A 726 -20.21 1.04 -3.39
C LEU A 726 -21.56 0.33 -3.47
N GLY A 727 -22.61 1.04 -3.85
CA GLY A 727 -23.90 0.44 -4.18
C GLY A 727 -25.02 1.47 -4.37
N PRO A 728 -26.19 1.05 -4.83
CA PRO A 728 -26.55 -0.32 -5.20
C PRO A 728 -26.04 -0.65 -6.61
N VAL A 729 -25.49 -1.86 -6.78
CA VAL A 729 -25.13 -2.42 -8.09
C VAL A 729 -25.90 -3.73 -8.32
N PRO A 730 -26.01 -4.25 -9.55
CA PRO A 730 -26.77 -5.49 -9.81
C PRO A 730 -26.25 -6.67 -8.98
N ALA A 731 -27.15 -7.53 -8.50
CA ALA A 731 -26.77 -8.74 -7.78
C ALA A 731 -26.02 -9.73 -8.69
N PRO A 732 -24.95 -10.39 -8.19
CA PRO A 732 -24.28 -11.43 -8.94
C PRO A 732 -25.09 -12.73 -8.98
N THR A 733 -24.88 -13.50 -10.05
CA THR A 733 -25.37 -14.87 -10.21
C THR A 733 -24.21 -15.86 -10.14
N THR A 734 -24.48 -17.10 -9.75
CA THR A 734 -23.51 -18.18 -9.92
C THR A 734 -23.37 -18.55 -11.39
N THR A 735 -22.28 -19.22 -11.78
CA THR A 735 -22.10 -19.75 -13.16
C THR A 735 -23.27 -20.62 -13.61
N ASP A 736 -23.95 -21.28 -12.66
CA ASP A 736 -25.08 -22.17 -12.91
C ASP A 736 -26.43 -21.42 -12.96
N GLY A 737 -26.41 -20.08 -12.87
CA GLY A 737 -27.61 -19.24 -12.88
C GLY A 737 -28.34 -19.14 -11.53
N GLY A 738 -27.81 -19.76 -10.48
CA GLY A 738 -28.36 -19.66 -9.12
C GLY A 738 -28.20 -18.26 -8.53
N ALA A 739 -29.24 -17.80 -7.83
CA ALA A 739 -29.22 -16.53 -7.09
C ALA A 739 -28.29 -16.61 -5.88
N VAL A 740 -27.48 -15.57 -5.69
CA VAL A 740 -26.55 -15.44 -4.55
C VAL A 740 -27.19 -14.49 -3.53
N GLN A 741 -27.13 -14.83 -2.23
CA GLN A 741 -27.62 -13.98 -1.14
C GLN A 741 -26.63 -14.00 0.03
N GLY A 742 -26.54 -12.89 0.77
CA GLY A 742 -25.68 -12.75 1.94
C GLY A 742 -24.27 -12.28 1.63
N TRP A 743 -23.32 -12.61 2.52
CA TRP A 743 -21.93 -12.16 2.45
C TRP A 743 -21.11 -12.97 1.45
N VAL A 744 -20.43 -12.29 0.52
CA VAL A 744 -19.64 -12.90 -0.56
C VAL A 744 -18.21 -12.37 -0.51
N PHE A 745 -17.24 -13.29 -0.55
CA PHE A 745 -15.82 -12.96 -0.66
C PHE A 745 -15.32 -13.15 -2.10
N ILE A 746 -14.76 -12.07 -2.68
CA ILE A 746 -14.15 -12.10 -4.01
C ILE A 746 -12.64 -12.14 -3.87
N TYR A 747 -12.04 -13.16 -4.47
CA TYR A 747 -10.59 -13.31 -4.52
C TYR A 747 -10.02 -12.60 -5.74
N ALA A 748 -8.99 -11.80 -5.52
CA ALA A 748 -8.19 -11.16 -6.54
C ALA A 748 -6.75 -11.00 -6.04
N ASP A 749 -5.80 -11.13 -6.95
CA ASP A 749 -4.39 -10.94 -6.67
C ASP A 749 -4.11 -9.50 -6.23
N ASN A 750 -3.07 -9.35 -5.41
CA ASN A 750 -2.64 -8.03 -4.94
C ASN A 750 -2.29 -7.10 -6.11
N PRO A 751 -2.54 -5.78 -5.97
CA PRO A 751 -2.16 -4.83 -7.00
C PRO A 751 -0.65 -4.88 -7.25
N ASN A 752 -0.26 -4.83 -8.53
CA ASN A 752 1.13 -4.53 -8.88
C ASN A 752 1.35 -3.02 -8.76
N PHE A 753 2.32 -2.64 -7.94
CA PHE A 753 2.69 -1.24 -7.70
C PHE A 753 3.97 -0.90 -8.46
N PRO A 754 3.88 -0.18 -9.59
CA PRO A 754 5.06 0.33 -10.27
C PRO A 754 5.80 1.35 -9.39
N VAL A 755 7.13 1.39 -9.51
CA VAL A 755 7.96 2.38 -8.82
C VAL A 755 7.65 3.77 -9.39
N PRO A 756 7.18 4.73 -8.58
CA PRO A 756 6.91 6.08 -9.04
C PRO A 756 8.20 6.81 -9.43
N VAL A 757 8.14 7.65 -10.46
CA VAL A 757 9.23 8.55 -10.90
C VAL A 757 10.57 7.82 -11.08
N THR A 758 10.63 6.97 -12.09
CA THR A 758 11.86 6.28 -12.49
C THR A 758 12.73 7.17 -13.38
N LYS A 759 14.06 7.10 -13.19
CA LYS A 759 15.01 7.73 -14.12
C LYS A 759 15.14 6.82 -15.35
N PRO A 760 14.71 7.24 -16.55
CA PRO A 760 14.90 6.41 -17.73
C PRO A 760 16.38 6.32 -18.10
N ALA A 761 16.81 5.17 -18.60
CA ALA A 761 18.14 4.99 -19.20
C ALA A 761 18.33 5.90 -20.44
N ASN A 762 17.25 6.15 -21.21
CA ASN A 762 17.24 6.98 -22.41
C ASN A 762 16.25 8.15 -22.30
N ALA A 763 16.65 9.25 -21.66
CA ALA A 763 15.80 10.43 -21.44
C ALA A 763 15.27 11.14 -22.71
N LEU A 764 15.81 10.83 -23.89
CA LEU A 764 15.36 11.34 -25.19
C LEU A 764 14.42 10.36 -25.92
N GLY A 765 14.50 9.07 -25.60
CA GLY A 765 13.63 8.02 -26.14
C GLY A 765 12.16 8.31 -25.86
N ASP A 766 11.83 8.84 -24.69
CA ASP A 766 10.44 9.22 -24.33
C ASP A 766 9.85 10.30 -25.23
N PHE A 767 10.69 11.20 -25.75
CA PHE A 767 10.25 12.33 -26.56
C PHE A 767 9.95 11.96 -28.00
N GLY A 768 10.34 10.76 -28.48
CA GLY A 768 10.33 10.48 -29.92
C GLY A 768 11.65 10.01 -30.48
N PHE A 769 12.74 10.34 -29.77
CA PHE A 769 14.07 10.34 -30.34
C PHE A 769 14.82 9.05 -30.01
N HIS A 770 14.91 8.16 -31.00
CA HIS A 770 15.74 6.95 -30.95
C HIS A 770 16.95 7.14 -31.86
N LEU A 771 18.15 6.86 -31.35
CA LEU A 771 19.39 6.98 -32.12
C LEU A 771 19.75 5.70 -32.89
N ASP A 772 19.09 4.56 -32.60
CA ASP A 772 19.47 3.22 -33.07
C ASP A 772 18.32 2.43 -33.72
N ASP A 773 17.55 3.02 -34.65
CA ASP A 773 16.56 2.29 -35.44
C ASP A 773 16.92 2.35 -36.93
N GLN A 774 17.86 1.53 -37.39
CA GLN A 774 18.09 1.29 -38.82
C GLN A 774 16.96 0.50 -39.50
N GLN A 775 15.90 0.11 -38.77
CA GLN A 775 14.81 -0.73 -39.28
C GLN A 775 13.43 -0.05 -39.35
N ASN A 776 13.25 1.18 -38.86
CA ASN A 776 11.95 1.86 -38.97
C ASN A 776 11.94 2.93 -40.07
N ASN A 777 11.42 2.53 -41.23
CA ASN A 777 11.23 3.36 -42.43
C ASN A 777 10.10 4.41 -42.29
N ASN A 778 9.69 4.75 -41.07
CA ASN A 778 8.59 5.68 -40.79
C ASN A 778 9.12 7.01 -40.21
N GLY A 779 9.84 7.76 -41.03
CA GLY A 779 9.94 9.23 -40.97
C GLY A 779 10.30 9.92 -39.65
N SER A 780 10.97 9.26 -38.70
CA SER A 780 11.43 9.90 -37.46
C SER A 780 12.86 10.43 -37.64
N ILE A 781 13.05 11.68 -37.24
CA ILE A 781 14.15 12.59 -37.61
C ILE A 781 15.54 11.98 -37.37
N THR A 782 16.36 12.03 -38.42
CA THR A 782 17.69 11.42 -38.56
C THR A 782 18.83 12.45 -38.52
N SER A 783 18.99 13.23 -37.43
CA SER A 783 20.29 13.85 -37.07
C SER A 783 20.28 14.45 -35.65
N VAL A 784 21.44 14.47 -34.98
CA VAL A 784 21.60 15.07 -33.63
C VAL A 784 21.34 16.60 -33.62
N PRO A 785 21.78 17.39 -34.62
CA PRO A 785 21.44 18.81 -34.72
C PRO A 785 19.94 19.10 -34.76
N ASP A 786 19.18 18.36 -35.57
CA ASP A 786 17.75 18.58 -35.74
C ASP A 786 16.96 18.27 -34.46
N MET A 787 17.42 17.29 -33.69
CA MET A 787 16.86 16.96 -32.37
C MET A 787 17.07 18.09 -31.36
N VAL A 788 18.27 18.68 -31.32
CA VAL A 788 18.57 19.80 -30.43
C VAL A 788 17.77 21.03 -30.83
N GLU A 789 17.63 21.29 -32.14
CA GLU A 789 16.81 22.38 -32.66
C GLU A 789 15.33 22.20 -32.32
N SER A 790 14.77 21.00 -32.54
CA SER A 790 13.39 20.66 -32.17
C SER A 790 13.12 20.84 -30.68
N ILE A 791 14.03 20.38 -29.82
CA ILE A 791 13.89 20.48 -28.36
C ILE A 791 13.97 21.93 -27.87
N THR A 792 14.88 22.73 -28.44
CA THR A 792 15.12 24.10 -28.01
C THR A 792 14.11 25.10 -28.56
N ASN A 793 13.32 24.72 -29.56
CA ASN A 793 12.27 25.56 -30.14
C ASN A 793 11.03 25.64 -29.22
N PRO A 794 10.64 26.84 -28.72
CA PRO A 794 9.43 27.02 -27.90
C PRO A 794 8.11 26.67 -28.61
N ASP A 795 8.06 26.70 -29.94
CA ASP A 795 6.85 26.45 -30.73
C ASP A 795 6.54 24.95 -30.89
N GLU A 796 7.53 24.08 -30.68
CA GLU A 796 7.34 22.62 -30.62
C GLU A 796 6.65 22.16 -29.33
N TRP A 797 6.44 23.06 -28.37
CA TRP A 797 5.75 22.78 -27.11
C TRP A 797 4.28 23.18 -27.21
N ILE A 798 3.45 22.19 -27.57
CA ILE A 798 2.03 22.37 -27.86
C ILE A 798 1.14 21.86 -26.72
N CYS A 799 -0.07 22.44 -26.60
CA CYS A 799 -1.12 21.86 -25.77
C CYS A 799 -1.73 20.66 -26.51
N PRO A 800 -1.68 19.44 -25.95
CA PRO A 800 -2.18 18.25 -26.62
C PRO A 800 -3.72 18.28 -26.68
N THR A 801 -4.27 18.07 -27.88
CA THR A 801 -5.71 17.95 -28.09
C THR A 801 -6.20 16.63 -27.50
N PRO A 802 -7.30 16.62 -26.72
CA PRO A 802 -7.86 15.38 -26.21
C PRO A 802 -8.39 14.50 -27.34
N PRO A 803 -8.55 13.18 -27.12
CA PRO A 803 -9.19 12.29 -28.09
C PRO A 803 -10.56 12.84 -28.49
N ALA A 804 -10.88 12.78 -29.79
CA ALA A 804 -12.18 13.19 -30.29
C ALA A 804 -13.25 12.27 -29.69
N ALA A 805 -14.36 12.87 -29.24
CA ALA A 805 -15.54 12.09 -28.88
C ALA A 805 -16.00 11.31 -30.13
N PRO A 806 -16.32 10.02 -30.01
CA PRO A 806 -16.84 9.26 -31.13
C PRO A 806 -18.09 9.97 -31.68
N ALA A 807 -18.14 10.15 -33.01
CA ALA A 807 -19.21 10.91 -33.67
C ALA A 807 -20.60 10.35 -33.29
N PRO A 808 -21.62 11.21 -33.10
CA PRO A 808 -22.98 10.80 -32.72
C PRO A 808 -23.78 10.10 -33.84
N ALA A 809 -23.11 9.52 -34.85
CA ALA A 809 -23.75 8.84 -35.96
C ALA A 809 -23.78 7.32 -35.76
N ASN A 810 -25.00 6.79 -35.69
CA ASN A 810 -25.45 5.40 -35.65
C ASN A 810 -25.59 4.73 -34.27
N VAL A 811 -26.85 4.40 -33.99
CA VAL A 811 -27.52 3.82 -32.83
C VAL A 811 -27.00 2.43 -32.38
N ALA A 812 -25.82 1.98 -32.83
CA ALA A 812 -25.35 0.59 -32.68
C ALA A 812 -24.07 0.39 -31.82
N ARG A 813 -23.44 1.44 -31.29
CA ARG A 813 -22.23 1.34 -30.45
C ARG A 813 -22.50 1.58 -28.96
N THR A 814 -23.54 0.99 -28.40
CA THR A 814 -23.77 1.09 -26.94
C THR A 814 -23.11 -0.07 -26.23
N VAL A 815 -22.25 0.23 -25.26
CA VAL A 815 -21.78 -0.78 -24.30
C VAL A 815 -22.91 -1.01 -23.30
N GLN A 816 -23.38 -2.25 -23.21
CA GLN A 816 -24.38 -2.66 -22.23
C GLN A 816 -23.76 -3.60 -21.21
N PHE A 817 -23.91 -3.27 -19.93
CA PHE A 817 -23.56 -4.16 -18.84
C PHE A 817 -24.67 -5.21 -18.64
N LYS A 818 -24.37 -6.50 -18.80
CA LYS A 818 -25.36 -7.58 -18.70
C LYS A 818 -25.47 -8.14 -17.28
N GLY A 819 -24.35 -8.30 -16.57
CA GLY A 819 -24.38 -8.85 -15.21
C GLY A 819 -23.01 -9.25 -14.68
N ILE A 820 -23.04 -9.85 -13.49
CA ILE A 820 -21.89 -10.35 -12.74
C ILE A 820 -22.08 -11.84 -12.52
N ARG A 821 -21.11 -12.66 -12.92
CA ARG A 821 -21.08 -14.09 -12.62
C ARG A 821 -19.99 -14.40 -11.61
N LEU A 822 -20.29 -15.29 -10.66
CA LEU A 822 -19.33 -15.79 -9.68
C LEU A 822 -18.93 -17.22 -10.00
N GLU A 823 -17.62 -17.44 -10.11
CA GLU A 823 -17.00 -18.74 -10.30
C GLU A 823 -16.28 -19.12 -9.01
N LYS A 824 -16.47 -20.35 -8.51
CA LYS A 824 -15.75 -20.81 -7.32
C LYS A 824 -14.27 -20.99 -7.65
N CYS A 825 -13.40 -20.46 -6.79
CA CYS A 825 -11.97 -20.68 -6.92
C CYS A 825 -11.68 -22.16 -6.64
N PRO A 826 -10.93 -22.87 -7.49
CA PRO A 826 -10.48 -24.22 -7.16
C PRO A 826 -9.70 -24.14 -5.84
N SER A 827 -10.03 -25.00 -4.89
CA SER A 827 -9.34 -25.05 -3.60
C SER A 827 -7.91 -25.53 -3.85
N THR A 828 -7.00 -24.61 -4.20
CA THR A 828 -5.57 -24.86 -4.06
C THR A 828 -5.35 -25.17 -2.58
N GLY A 829 -4.92 -26.41 -2.32
CA GLY A 829 -4.44 -26.78 -1.00
C GLY A 829 -3.18 -25.98 -0.73
N ASP A 830 -3.32 -24.80 -0.13
CA ASP A 830 -2.21 -23.88 0.07
C ASP A 830 -2.01 -23.56 1.54
N ASN A 831 -0.83 -23.99 1.99
CA ASN A 831 0.00 -23.55 3.12
C ASN A 831 0.30 -22.04 3.10
N THR A 832 -0.70 -21.20 2.82
CA THR A 832 -0.59 -19.77 3.06
C THR A 832 -0.82 -19.54 4.55
N ARG A 833 0.23 -19.15 5.26
CA ARG A 833 0.17 -18.59 6.61
C ARG A 833 -0.66 -17.30 6.61
N SER A 834 -1.98 -17.41 6.44
CA SER A 834 -2.90 -16.33 6.78
C SER A 834 -3.22 -16.47 8.25
N TYR A 835 -2.70 -15.54 9.05
CA TYR A 835 -3.26 -15.24 10.35
C TYR A 835 -4.73 -14.81 10.16
N THR A 836 -5.64 -15.77 10.15
CA THR A 836 -7.04 -15.59 10.49
C THR A 836 -7.49 -16.86 11.18
N LEU A 837 -7.26 -16.92 12.49
CA LEU A 837 -8.20 -17.58 13.36
C LEU A 837 -9.56 -16.94 13.04
N SER A 838 -10.45 -17.71 12.42
CA SER A 838 -11.87 -17.45 12.57
C SER A 838 -12.13 -17.46 14.08
N PRO A 839 -12.67 -16.38 14.69
CA PRO A 839 -12.97 -16.37 16.13
C PRO A 839 -13.98 -17.44 16.56
N THR A 840 -14.58 -18.16 15.61
CA THR A 840 -15.79 -18.98 15.81
C THR A 840 -15.65 -20.45 15.41
N GLY A 841 -14.47 -20.93 14.98
CA GLY A 841 -14.28 -22.35 14.62
C GLY A 841 -15.08 -22.84 13.40
N LEU A 842 -15.66 -21.92 12.62
CA LEU A 842 -16.44 -22.20 11.42
C LEU A 842 -15.53 -22.33 10.17
N PRO A 843 -15.92 -23.14 9.16
CA PRO A 843 -15.11 -23.37 7.95
C PRO A 843 -14.84 -22.08 7.17
N PRO A 844 -13.66 -21.96 6.52
CA PRO A 844 -13.31 -20.77 5.74
C PRO A 844 -14.30 -20.55 4.59
N PRO A 845 -14.70 -19.30 4.30
CA PRO A 845 -15.69 -19.03 3.27
C PRO A 845 -15.15 -19.39 1.89
N ILE A 846 -16.05 -19.83 1.03
CA ILE A 846 -15.78 -20.17 -0.36
C ILE A 846 -15.31 -18.90 -1.08
N LYS A 847 -14.10 -18.95 -1.65
CA LYS A 847 -13.51 -17.87 -2.44
C LYS A 847 -14.11 -17.91 -3.85
N HIS A 848 -14.51 -16.75 -4.38
CA HIS A 848 -15.05 -16.65 -5.74
C HIS A 848 -14.23 -15.69 -6.61
N TYR A 849 -14.06 -16.02 -7.89
CA TYR A 849 -13.69 -15.07 -8.92
C TYR A 849 -14.94 -14.38 -9.46
N ALA A 850 -14.83 -13.10 -9.76
CA ALA A 850 -15.89 -12.35 -10.42
C ALA A 850 -15.61 -12.25 -11.93
N ILE A 851 -16.66 -12.48 -12.73
CA ILE A 851 -16.67 -12.31 -14.18
C ILE A 851 -17.73 -11.27 -14.52
N LEU A 852 -17.36 -10.28 -15.32
CA LEU A 852 -18.27 -9.24 -15.79
C LEU A 852 -18.62 -9.49 -17.25
N ASP A 853 -19.91 -9.52 -17.55
CA ASP A 853 -20.43 -9.75 -18.89
C ASP A 853 -20.95 -8.44 -19.51
N PHE A 854 -20.50 -8.18 -20.73
CA PHE A 854 -20.84 -6.99 -21.51
C PHE A 854 -21.32 -7.37 -22.91
N GLU A 855 -22.11 -6.48 -23.50
CA GLU A 855 -22.38 -6.46 -24.93
C GLU A 855 -21.77 -5.18 -25.51
N ILE A 856 -20.78 -5.33 -26.40
CA ILE A 856 -20.02 -4.24 -27.01
C ILE A 856 -20.28 -4.30 -28.52
N ALA A 857 -21.00 -3.32 -29.05
CA ALA A 857 -21.37 -3.26 -30.47
C ALA A 857 -22.01 -4.58 -31.00
N GLY A 858 -22.89 -5.20 -30.19
CA GLY A 858 -23.57 -6.46 -30.51
C GLY A 858 -22.76 -7.73 -30.25
N THR A 859 -21.50 -7.63 -29.81
CA THR A 859 -20.67 -8.79 -29.46
C THR A 859 -20.64 -8.99 -27.95
N ALA A 860 -20.91 -10.22 -27.50
CA ALA A 860 -20.79 -10.58 -26.09
C ALA A 860 -19.30 -10.70 -25.70
N VAL A 861 -18.87 -9.93 -24.69
CA VAL A 861 -17.49 -9.90 -24.20
C VAL A 861 -17.50 -10.04 -22.68
N SER A 862 -16.70 -10.97 -22.16
CA SER A 862 -16.56 -11.19 -20.72
C SER A 862 -15.14 -10.88 -20.25
N TYR A 863 -15.02 -10.34 -19.02
CA TYR A 863 -13.75 -10.06 -18.37
C TYR A 863 -13.70 -10.75 -17.00
N LYS A 864 -12.70 -11.62 -16.79
CA LYS A 864 -12.47 -12.27 -15.49
C LYS A 864 -11.50 -11.41 -14.68
N LEU A 865 -11.91 -11.07 -13.45
CA LEU A 865 -11.18 -10.14 -12.61
C LEU A 865 -10.12 -10.88 -11.79
N TYR A 866 -8.87 -10.90 -12.28
CA TYR A 866 -7.76 -11.62 -11.65
C TYR A 866 -7.02 -10.81 -10.59
N SER A 867 -6.95 -9.49 -10.75
CA SER A 867 -6.18 -8.61 -9.87
C SER A 867 -7.03 -7.47 -9.32
N ASN A 868 -6.58 -6.86 -8.23
CA ASN A 868 -7.19 -5.66 -7.67
C ASN A 868 -6.44 -4.38 -8.10
N PRO A 869 -6.68 -3.83 -9.30
CA PRO A 869 -5.95 -2.67 -9.82
C PRO A 869 -6.26 -1.40 -9.00
N VAL A 870 -5.32 -0.47 -8.87
CA VAL A 870 -5.55 0.81 -8.21
C VAL A 870 -5.93 1.86 -9.27
N PHE A 871 -7.12 2.44 -9.15
CA PHE A 871 -7.56 3.52 -10.04
C PHE A 871 -7.32 4.87 -9.38
N VAL A 872 -6.54 5.74 -10.01
CA VAL A 872 -6.19 7.06 -9.47
C VAL A 872 -6.99 8.13 -10.19
N THR A 873 -7.79 8.92 -9.48
CA THR A 873 -8.48 10.08 -10.07
C THR A 873 -7.45 11.13 -10.48
N ALA A 874 -7.47 11.55 -11.75
CA ALA A 874 -6.67 12.67 -12.23
C ALA A 874 -7.05 13.98 -11.51
N PRO A 875 -6.12 14.63 -10.78
CA PRO A 875 -6.40 15.89 -10.09
C PRO A 875 -6.70 17.02 -11.08
N PRO A 876 -7.52 18.02 -10.70
CA PRO A 876 -7.66 19.22 -11.51
C PRO A 876 -6.33 19.98 -11.55
N CYS A 877 -5.92 20.37 -12.75
CA CYS A 877 -4.78 21.23 -13.02
C CYS A 877 -5.26 22.67 -13.26
N VAL A 878 -4.40 23.67 -13.04
CA VAL A 878 -4.77 25.08 -13.23
C VAL A 878 -4.29 25.51 -14.61
N GLY A 879 -5.21 25.67 -15.56
CA GLY A 879 -4.92 26.03 -16.95
C GLY A 879 -4.68 24.84 -17.88
N THR A 880 -4.16 25.12 -19.08
CA THR A 880 -3.73 24.11 -20.06
C THR A 880 -2.22 24.10 -20.13
N HIS A 881 -1.63 22.91 -20.33
CA HIS A 881 -0.18 22.71 -20.20
C HIS A 881 0.41 22.13 -21.47
N VAL A 882 1.66 22.49 -21.72
CA VAL A 882 2.37 22.16 -22.94
C VAL A 882 3.26 20.93 -22.77
N VAL A 883 3.28 20.09 -23.80
CA VAL A 883 4.23 18.98 -23.95
C VAL A 883 4.88 19.08 -25.32
N HIS A 884 6.03 18.43 -25.49
CA HIS A 884 6.70 18.39 -26.78
C HIS A 884 5.80 17.74 -27.85
N ARG A 885 5.79 18.26 -29.07
CA ARG A 885 4.91 17.83 -30.17
C ARG A 885 5.00 16.34 -30.45
N GLN A 886 6.20 15.78 -30.53
CA GLN A 886 6.38 14.34 -30.76
C GLN A 886 5.84 13.49 -29.60
N GLN A 887 5.93 13.99 -28.36
CA GLN A 887 5.35 13.32 -27.20
C GLN A 887 3.81 13.37 -27.23
N ALA A 888 3.22 14.50 -27.65
CA ALA A 888 1.78 14.61 -27.86
C ALA A 888 1.27 13.64 -28.95
N LEU A 889 1.97 13.54 -30.08
CA LEU A 889 1.64 12.60 -31.16
C LEU A 889 1.69 11.15 -30.69
N ARG A 890 2.65 10.80 -29.83
CA ARG A 890 2.74 9.46 -29.23
C ARG A 890 1.52 9.12 -28.39
N TYR A 891 1.07 10.03 -27.52
CA TYR A 891 -0.15 9.83 -26.72
C TYR A 891 -1.38 9.62 -27.59
N LEU A 892 -1.47 10.31 -28.74
CA LEU A 892 -2.57 10.14 -29.69
C LEU A 892 -2.47 8.81 -30.45
N SER A 893 -1.25 8.41 -30.86
CA SER A 893 -1.03 7.14 -31.56
C SER A 893 -1.31 5.91 -30.69
N SER A 894 -1.16 6.03 -29.37
CA SER A 894 -1.49 4.97 -28.40
C SER A 894 -2.94 5.03 -27.91
N THR A 895 -3.80 5.82 -28.56
CA THR A 895 -5.21 5.91 -28.17
C THR A 895 -6.01 4.76 -28.76
N VAL A 896 -6.70 4.02 -27.91
CA VAL A 896 -7.48 2.83 -28.27
C VAL A 896 -8.94 3.00 -27.84
N THR A 897 -9.87 2.50 -28.66
CA THR A 897 -11.31 2.49 -28.33
C THR A 897 -11.69 1.24 -27.54
N VAL A 898 -12.75 1.30 -26.73
CA VAL A 898 -13.19 0.16 -25.92
C VAL A 898 -13.51 -1.10 -26.73
N ALA A 899 -13.95 -0.97 -27.98
CA ALA A 899 -14.23 -2.10 -28.86
C ALA A 899 -12.98 -2.94 -29.21
N GLN A 900 -11.81 -2.31 -29.27
CA GLN A 900 -10.54 -2.97 -29.63
C GLN A 900 -9.80 -3.50 -28.39
N LEU A 901 -10.29 -3.20 -27.19
CA LEU A 901 -9.52 -3.32 -25.95
C LEU A 901 -9.14 -4.77 -25.61
N LYS A 902 -9.97 -5.76 -25.96
CA LYS A 902 -9.75 -7.17 -25.55
C LYS A 902 -8.43 -7.75 -26.05
N GLU A 903 -7.98 -7.37 -27.24
CA GLU A 903 -6.77 -7.91 -27.88
C GLU A 903 -5.52 -7.03 -27.70
N VAL A 904 -5.67 -5.82 -27.14
CA VAL A 904 -4.57 -4.84 -27.06
C VAL A 904 -3.49 -5.29 -26.08
N PHE A 905 -2.23 -5.16 -26.49
CA PHE A 905 -1.05 -5.34 -25.64
C PHE A 905 -0.44 -3.98 -25.28
N VAL A 906 -0.01 -3.82 -24.02
CA VAL A 906 0.65 -2.58 -23.56
C VAL A 906 2.15 -2.77 -23.66
N GLU A 907 2.79 -2.03 -24.56
CA GLU A 907 4.24 -1.99 -24.64
C GLU A 907 4.85 -1.33 -23.39
N PRO A 908 5.89 -1.91 -22.77
CA PRO A 908 6.56 -1.32 -21.62
C PRO A 908 7.10 0.09 -21.93
N GLY A 909 6.89 1.04 -21.02
CA GLY A 909 7.37 2.42 -21.18
C GLY A 909 6.48 3.33 -22.03
N LYS A 910 5.44 2.81 -22.69
CA LYS A 910 4.46 3.62 -23.45
C LYS A 910 3.16 3.80 -22.67
N VAL A 911 2.65 5.03 -22.65
CA VAL A 911 1.35 5.33 -22.02
C VAL A 911 0.23 4.96 -22.99
N LEU A 912 -0.63 4.01 -22.62
CA LEU A 912 -1.86 3.66 -23.31
C LEU A 912 -2.99 4.61 -22.89
N VAL A 913 -3.70 5.19 -23.86
CA VAL A 913 -4.88 6.03 -23.62
C VAL A 913 -6.13 5.27 -24.06
N ILE A 914 -7.02 4.95 -23.13
CA ILE A 914 -8.30 4.30 -23.45
C ILE A 914 -9.36 5.38 -23.61
N ASN A 915 -9.85 5.56 -24.84
CA ASN A 915 -10.98 6.45 -25.11
C ASN A 915 -12.28 5.76 -24.66
N ALA A 916 -12.80 6.17 -23.50
CA ALA A 916 -13.98 5.63 -22.83
C ALA A 916 -15.06 6.71 -22.62
N GLN A 917 -15.26 7.58 -23.61
CA GLN A 917 -16.23 8.67 -23.56
C GLN A 917 -17.68 8.22 -23.82
N GLY A 918 -17.90 6.96 -24.21
CA GLY A 918 -19.22 6.37 -24.39
C GLY A 918 -19.88 5.95 -23.08
N LYS A 919 -21.21 5.76 -23.17
CA LYS A 919 -22.05 5.28 -22.07
C LYS A 919 -21.61 3.88 -21.63
N GLY A 920 -21.15 3.71 -20.39
CA GLY A 920 -20.75 2.41 -19.86
C GLY A 920 -19.38 1.89 -20.33
N GLU A 921 -18.62 2.70 -21.08
CA GLU A 921 -17.29 2.31 -21.56
C GLU A 921 -16.24 2.28 -20.44
N GLU A 922 -16.37 3.16 -19.43
CA GLU A 922 -15.42 3.25 -18.33
C GLU A 922 -15.36 1.95 -17.50
N VAL A 923 -16.50 1.30 -17.23
CA VAL A 923 -16.54 0.03 -16.49
C VAL A 923 -15.84 -1.09 -17.26
N VAL A 924 -15.92 -1.10 -18.60
CA VAL A 924 -15.19 -2.06 -19.44
C VAL A 924 -13.69 -1.79 -19.38
N ALA A 925 -13.27 -0.53 -19.47
CA ALA A 925 -11.86 -0.15 -19.35
C ALA A 925 -11.27 -0.57 -18.00
N ARG A 926 -12.02 -0.37 -16.91
CA ARG A 926 -11.63 -0.83 -15.57
C ARG A 926 -11.61 -2.36 -15.46
N ALA A 927 -12.57 -3.08 -16.07
CA ALA A 927 -12.61 -4.54 -16.06
C ALA A 927 -11.41 -5.14 -16.80
N TRP A 928 -11.05 -4.58 -17.96
CA TRP A 928 -9.85 -4.97 -18.70
C TRP A 928 -8.56 -4.73 -17.89
N CYS A 929 -8.47 -3.60 -17.18
CA CYS A 929 -7.34 -3.32 -16.29
C CYS A 929 -7.16 -4.41 -15.21
N ALA A 930 -8.27 -4.85 -14.60
CA ALA A 930 -8.26 -5.93 -13.61
C ALA A 930 -7.90 -7.31 -14.19
N GLU A 931 -8.30 -7.59 -15.43
CA GLU A 931 -7.91 -8.82 -16.16
C GLU A 931 -6.43 -8.81 -16.52
N ARG A 932 -5.90 -7.68 -17.01
CA ARG A 932 -4.51 -7.52 -17.46
C ARG A 932 -3.51 -7.14 -16.36
N ARG A 933 -3.93 -7.08 -15.10
CA ARG A 933 -3.09 -6.71 -13.94
C ARG A 933 -2.45 -5.32 -14.05
N LYS A 934 -3.20 -4.37 -14.60
CA LYS A 934 -2.77 -2.98 -14.78
C LYS A 934 -3.62 -2.04 -13.94
N SER A 935 -2.97 -1.11 -13.25
CA SER A 935 -3.63 0.05 -12.63
C SER A 935 -3.95 1.10 -13.71
N ALA A 936 -4.77 2.12 -13.43
CA ALA A 936 -5.02 3.20 -14.39
C ALA A 936 -5.27 4.57 -13.73
N VAL A 937 -4.89 5.64 -14.44
CA VAL A 937 -5.31 7.01 -14.10
C VAL A 937 -6.64 7.29 -14.77
N VAL A 938 -7.68 7.59 -13.98
CA VAL A 938 -9.03 7.87 -14.47
C VAL A 938 -9.24 9.37 -14.55
N ARG A 939 -9.51 9.87 -15.75
CA ARG A 939 -9.93 11.25 -16.00
C ARG A 939 -11.39 11.24 -16.42
N ARG A 940 -12.27 11.87 -15.64
CA ARG A 940 -13.70 12.03 -15.94
C ARG A 940 -14.03 13.52 -16.13
N ASN A 941 -14.93 13.88 -17.04
CA ASN A 941 -15.25 15.29 -17.28
C ASN A 941 -16.27 15.79 -16.24
N LEU A 942 -15.78 16.23 -15.09
CA LEU A 942 -16.62 16.86 -14.07
C LEU A 942 -16.64 18.37 -14.31
N LEU A 943 -17.85 18.98 -14.28
CA LEU A 943 -18.06 20.42 -14.43
C LEU A 943 -17.10 21.21 -13.53
N GLY A 944 -16.26 22.05 -14.14
CA GLY A 944 -15.29 22.90 -13.45
C GLY A 944 -13.98 22.23 -13.01
N GLN A 945 -13.84 20.90 -13.07
CA GLN A 945 -12.70 20.16 -12.47
C GLN A 945 -11.85 19.40 -13.49
N GLN A 946 -11.46 20.06 -14.58
CA GLN A 946 -10.80 19.38 -15.69
C GLN A 946 -9.29 19.22 -15.44
N CYS A 947 -8.81 17.97 -15.54
CA CYS A 947 -7.38 17.70 -15.79
C CYS A 947 -7.14 17.75 -17.31
N CYS A 948 -6.11 18.48 -17.72
CA CYS A 948 -5.67 18.51 -19.13
C CYS A 948 -5.02 17.18 -19.53
N MET A 949 -5.02 16.89 -20.84
CA MET A 949 -4.45 15.66 -21.39
C MET A 949 -2.96 15.51 -21.05
N ALA A 950 -2.19 16.61 -21.11
CA ALA A 950 -0.79 16.65 -20.73
C ALA A 950 -0.56 16.17 -19.28
N CYS A 951 -1.31 16.71 -18.32
CA CYS A 951 -1.19 16.35 -16.91
C CYS A 951 -1.63 14.91 -16.64
N ALA A 952 -2.72 14.44 -17.27
CA ALA A 952 -3.20 13.07 -17.10
C ALA A 952 -2.17 12.03 -17.61
N CYS A 953 -1.59 12.26 -18.80
CA CYS A 953 -0.55 11.38 -19.35
C CYS A 953 0.76 11.47 -18.58
N SER A 954 1.16 12.68 -18.15
CA SER A 954 2.37 12.88 -17.34
C SER A 954 2.26 12.21 -15.97
N LEU A 955 1.05 12.17 -15.39
CA LEU A 955 0.75 11.47 -14.15
C LEU A 955 0.80 9.94 -14.31
N ALA A 956 0.39 9.40 -15.45
CA ALA A 956 0.47 7.96 -15.74
C ALA A 956 1.88 7.51 -16.14
N SER A 957 2.71 8.40 -16.69
CA SER A 957 4.06 8.09 -17.15
C SER A 957 4.98 7.59 -16.02
N ALA A 958 5.87 6.65 -16.34
CA ALA A 958 6.90 6.15 -15.42
C ALA A 958 7.96 7.18 -15.04
N ARG A 959 8.24 8.15 -15.91
CA ARG A 959 9.31 9.14 -15.68
C ARG A 959 8.87 10.28 -14.79
N THR A 960 7.68 10.82 -15.03
CA THR A 960 7.20 12.06 -14.39
C THR A 960 6.11 11.80 -13.37
N GLY A 961 5.56 10.59 -13.34
CA GLY A 961 4.35 10.25 -12.59
C GLY A 961 4.47 8.93 -11.85
N LEU A 962 3.35 8.22 -11.78
CA LEU A 962 3.17 7.02 -10.96
C LEU A 962 3.67 5.74 -11.62
N GLY A 963 4.01 5.74 -12.91
CA GLY A 963 4.42 4.53 -13.64
C GLY A 963 3.32 3.53 -13.94
N ILE A 964 2.07 3.99 -13.93
CA ILE A 964 0.88 3.17 -14.18
C ILE A 964 0.70 2.86 -15.68
N GLU A 965 1.17 3.74 -16.56
CA GLU A 965 1.19 3.59 -18.03
C GLU A 965 -0.18 3.46 -18.71
N VAL A 966 -1.29 3.56 -17.98
CA VAL A 966 -2.65 3.52 -18.53
C VAL A 966 -3.45 4.74 -18.08
N VAL A 967 -4.11 5.39 -19.04
CA VAL A 967 -5.06 6.50 -18.80
C VAL A 967 -6.43 6.10 -19.33
N ILE A 968 -7.44 6.14 -18.48
CA ILE A 968 -8.84 6.00 -18.88
C ILE A 968 -9.43 7.40 -19.09
N TRP A 969 -9.70 7.73 -20.34
CA TRP A 969 -10.28 9.01 -20.74
C TRP A 969 -11.81 8.88 -20.83
N SER A 970 -12.49 9.18 -19.72
CA SER A 970 -13.94 9.08 -19.58
C SER A 970 -14.67 10.39 -19.86
N LEU A 971 -15.95 10.24 -20.24
CA LEU A 971 -16.93 11.32 -20.36
C LEU A 971 -17.10 12.10 -19.07
#